data_AF-A0A7W9XIC8-F1
#
_entry.id   AF-A0A7W9XIC8-F1
#
_cell.length_a   1.000
_cell.length_b   1.000
_cell.length_c   1.000
_cell.angle_alpha   90.00
_cell.angle_beta   90.00
_cell.angle_gamma   90.00
#
_symmetry.space_group_name_H-M   'P 1'
#
loop_
_entity.id
_entity.type
_entity.pdbx_description
1 polymer ?
#
loop_
_entity_poly.entity_id
_entity_poly.type
_entity_poly.pdbx_seq_one_letter_code
_entity_poly.pdbx_strand_id
1 'polypeptide(L)'
;MLLHAPLFAQNKKKVVKPQPPVAVDKGGKLIYAIAPNGDRIPDYSYCGYMASEKAIPEATVRVVVSLKSGDATLRIQAALDYVATLPAGPDGVRGAVLLNKGVYQVNGSLKINASGIVLRGSGMGLNGTTLLATGKDRETFIHIAGKNDRRAEKEIKITDAYVPVNANIIHAANGGGFKAGDLILIHRPSTQDWISTIKTDHFGGDLTALAWKPGERDIYWDRKIIAVSGDAITLDAPLTTALDTAYGGGLVAAYQWPGRIDQVGVENLALSSAYDVTNPKDEAHRWMAITMESVTDAWVRQVRFEHFAGSAVFVAPTGNRITVEDCKSLAPVSEIGGQRRNTFLTMGGQTLFQCLYSEQGFHDFATGYCAPGPNAFVQCMAMQSNSFSGSIDSWASGILFDITSIDGQALSYMNRGQDGQGAGWNTANSTFWNCTAARVDCYQPPTAQNWAFGTWAQFAGDGYWESSNSTINPRSFYYAQLANRLNKDVSKQANILYPATEPSSSPTVEQAAELMAAARKPAITISNWIDKAPERNSISTTAANAKTIDQIGYKPADVPAMAPKMSVLNGWLVRGNTVMAGKHFETPWWSGTVHPDYTGTTAKPAITRWVPGQTGTGLTDDLDEVSSWMLKDNIVAFEHNYGLWYDRRRDDHERIRRMDGDVWAPFYELPFARTGKGLAYDGLSKYDLTKYNTWYWARLKKFADLADQKGLVLIHQNYFQHNIIEAGAHYTDFPWRTANNINGSGFPEPVPYAGDKRQFMAEQFYDETNPARRKLHQAYINKCLDNFAGNNGVIQLIGAEFTGPLHFMQFWVETIKQWEVAHKQKQIIGLSATKDVQDAILADPSKASVINVIDIRYWYYQANGAAYEPIGGQSLAPRQQARIFKPKAASFEQVYRAVHEYRTKYPTKVVLFSADGYDHFGWAVFMAGGSLPVLPKNTNTQFLTNASGMAPIALPGSPKNQWALGSAKGFIVYTDSGSSIHLNLSANASYKVQWVDPQTGEVLTGEQEVKGDNDTEIKSPKSGAAILWLTRN
;
A
#
# COMPACT_ATOMS: atom_id res chain seq x y z
N MET A 1 -23.37 38.98 -76.84
CA MET A 1 -23.21 40.38 -76.36
C MET A 1 -23.34 40.37 -74.84
N LEU A 2 -22.32 40.89 -74.17
CA LEU A 2 -22.18 40.94 -72.71
C LEU A 2 -23.09 42.01 -72.10
N LEU A 3 -23.61 41.75 -70.90
CA LEU A 3 -23.94 42.79 -69.92
C LEU A 3 -23.32 42.37 -68.57
N HIS A 4 -22.32 43.16 -68.17
CA HIS A 4 -21.57 43.05 -66.92
C HIS A 4 -22.41 43.60 -65.75
N ALA A 5 -22.45 42.86 -64.64
CA ALA A 5 -22.78 43.41 -63.32
C ALA A 5 -21.49 43.53 -62.50
N PRO A 6 -21.26 44.63 -61.75
CA PRO A 6 -20.04 44.81 -60.98
C PRO A 6 -20.10 44.02 -59.67
N LEU A 7 -19.03 43.26 -59.39
CA LEU A 7 -18.80 42.64 -58.09
C LEU A 7 -18.45 43.73 -57.06
N PHE A 8 -19.24 43.81 -55.98
CA PHE A 8 -18.82 44.48 -54.76
C PHE A 8 -17.76 43.62 -54.05
N ALA A 9 -16.51 44.09 -54.05
CA ALA A 9 -15.46 43.51 -53.22
C ALA A 9 -15.71 43.83 -51.75
N GLN A 10 -16.10 42.84 -50.95
CA GLN A 10 -16.05 42.93 -49.49
C GLN A 10 -14.59 42.92 -49.04
N ASN A 11 -14.12 44.04 -48.50
CA ASN A 11 -12.89 44.11 -47.70
C ASN A 11 -13.04 43.20 -46.48
N LYS A 12 -12.63 41.93 -46.60
CA LYS A 12 -12.40 41.07 -45.42
C LYS A 12 -11.29 41.70 -44.60
N LYS A 13 -11.64 42.29 -43.45
CA LYS A 13 -10.67 42.65 -42.41
C LYS A 13 -9.76 41.45 -42.20
N LYS A 14 -8.44 41.61 -42.37
CA LYS A 14 -7.45 40.61 -41.98
C LYS A 14 -7.70 40.28 -40.52
N VAL A 15 -8.25 39.10 -40.25
CA VAL A 15 -8.28 38.55 -38.90
C VAL A 15 -6.81 38.36 -38.51
N VAL A 16 -6.35 39.14 -37.53
CA VAL A 16 -5.01 38.97 -36.98
C VAL A 16 -4.97 37.57 -36.38
N LYS A 17 -4.09 36.70 -36.91
CA LYS A 17 -3.90 35.38 -36.34
C LYS A 17 -3.39 35.55 -34.90
N PRO A 18 -4.02 34.89 -33.91
CA PRO A 18 -3.50 34.93 -32.54
C PRO A 18 -2.04 34.44 -32.52
N GLN A 19 -1.22 35.06 -31.67
CA GLN A 19 0.17 34.64 -31.49
C GLN A 19 0.20 33.22 -30.92
N PRO A 20 1.00 32.29 -31.48
CA PRO A 20 1.10 30.94 -30.95
C PRO A 20 1.74 30.97 -29.55
N PRO A 21 1.35 30.04 -28.63
CA PRO A 21 1.89 29.94 -27.28
C PRO A 21 3.42 29.80 -27.23
N VAL A 22 3.99 29.15 -28.24
CA VAL A 22 5.44 29.06 -28.47
C VAL A 22 5.72 29.08 -29.97
N ALA A 23 6.79 29.75 -30.36
CA ALA A 23 7.30 29.78 -31.73
C ALA A 23 8.82 29.61 -31.74
N VAL A 24 9.37 29.25 -32.89
CA VAL A 24 10.82 29.19 -33.11
C VAL A 24 11.23 30.42 -33.91
N ASP A 25 12.25 31.14 -33.45
CA ASP A 25 12.80 32.27 -34.18
C ASP A 25 13.71 31.83 -35.35
N LYS A 26 14.19 32.80 -36.14
CA LYS A 26 15.08 32.52 -37.28
C LYS A 26 16.42 31.89 -36.87
N GLY A 27 16.83 32.01 -35.61
CA GLY A 27 18.04 31.44 -35.04
C GLY A 27 17.82 30.08 -34.36
N GLY A 28 16.60 29.52 -34.42
CA GLY A 28 16.27 28.24 -33.79
C GLY A 28 15.92 28.34 -32.31
N LYS A 29 15.80 29.55 -31.74
CA LYS A 29 15.47 29.76 -30.33
C LYS A 29 13.96 29.80 -30.12
N LEU A 30 13.49 29.10 -29.09
CA LEU A 30 12.09 29.18 -28.63
C LEU A 30 11.74 30.58 -28.09
N ILE A 31 10.65 31.15 -28.59
CA ILE A 31 9.98 32.38 -28.13
C ILE A 31 8.63 31.99 -27.55
N TYR A 32 8.33 32.45 -26.34
CA TYR A 32 7.08 32.15 -25.64
C TYR A 32 6.12 33.33 -25.68
N ALA A 33 4.85 33.07 -25.96
CA ALA A 33 3.79 34.01 -25.64
C ALA A 33 3.46 33.93 -24.15
N ILE A 34 3.26 35.08 -23.53
CA ILE A 34 2.87 35.20 -22.13
C ILE A 34 1.40 35.60 -22.13
N ALA A 35 0.55 34.82 -21.47
CA ALA A 35 -0.86 35.14 -21.30
C ALA A 35 -1.04 36.40 -20.45
N PRO A 36 -2.19 37.09 -20.48
CA PRO A 36 -2.39 38.33 -19.73
C PRO A 36 -2.17 38.21 -18.22
N ASN A 37 -2.39 37.02 -17.64
CA ASN A 37 -2.14 36.71 -16.23
C ASN A 37 -0.68 36.29 -15.94
N GLY A 38 0.18 36.25 -16.95
CA GLY A 38 1.59 35.85 -16.83
C GLY A 38 1.87 34.39 -17.17
N ASP A 39 0.85 33.57 -17.41
CA ASP A 39 1.05 32.13 -17.68
C ASP A 39 1.75 31.89 -19.01
N ARG A 40 2.57 30.85 -19.06
CA ARG A 40 3.13 30.32 -20.31
C ARG A 40 3.37 28.81 -20.22
N ILE A 41 3.64 28.19 -21.36
CA ILE A 41 4.03 26.77 -21.43
C ILE A 41 5.20 26.51 -20.45
N PRO A 42 5.13 25.45 -19.60
CA PRO A 42 6.20 25.11 -18.67
C PRO A 42 7.56 24.86 -19.32
N ASP A 43 8.63 25.15 -18.59
CA ASP A 43 9.98 24.74 -18.96
C ASP A 43 10.27 23.32 -18.45
N TYR A 44 10.19 22.35 -19.35
CA TYR A 44 10.41 20.94 -19.03
C TYR A 44 11.89 20.59 -18.94
N SER A 45 12.81 21.48 -19.33
CA SER A 45 14.26 21.18 -19.36
C SER A 45 14.90 20.98 -17.99
N TYR A 46 14.16 21.17 -16.90
CA TYR A 46 14.57 20.88 -15.53
C TYR A 46 14.32 19.43 -15.08
N CYS A 47 13.74 18.59 -15.95
CA CYS A 47 13.57 17.16 -15.70
C CYS A 47 14.89 16.39 -15.86
N GLY A 48 15.07 15.35 -15.05
CA GLY A 48 16.16 14.38 -15.13
C GLY A 48 17.19 14.53 -14.01
N TYR A 49 18.10 13.56 -13.95
CA TYR A 49 19.27 13.54 -13.06
C TYR A 49 19.96 14.92 -13.04
N MET A 50 20.13 15.51 -11.85
CA MET A 50 20.76 16.83 -11.68
C MET A 50 20.15 17.90 -12.60
N ALA A 51 18.83 17.85 -12.81
CA ALA A 51 18.07 18.71 -13.72
C ALA A 51 18.66 18.76 -15.15
N SER A 52 19.26 17.66 -15.62
CA SER A 52 19.94 17.55 -16.92
C SER A 52 21.10 18.55 -17.14
N GLU A 53 21.65 19.13 -16.08
CA GLU A 53 22.81 20.01 -16.17
C GLU A 53 24.12 19.24 -16.26
N LYS A 54 24.14 18.05 -15.66
CA LYS A 54 25.29 17.15 -15.61
C LYS A 54 24.95 15.81 -16.26
N ALA A 55 25.96 15.20 -16.88
CA ALA A 55 25.87 13.81 -17.32
C ALA A 55 25.83 12.87 -16.11
N ILE A 56 25.19 11.71 -16.28
CA ILE A 56 25.22 10.62 -15.30
C ILE A 56 26.70 10.17 -15.11
N PRO A 57 27.19 10.08 -13.87
CA PRO A 57 28.59 9.79 -13.60
C PRO A 57 28.97 8.33 -13.88
N GLU A 58 30.21 8.10 -14.33
CA GLU A 58 30.77 6.75 -14.47
C GLU A 58 31.33 6.25 -13.14
N ALA A 59 30.51 5.50 -12.39
CA ALA A 59 30.93 4.95 -11.11
C ALA A 59 32.10 3.95 -11.24
N THR A 60 33.12 4.10 -10.40
CA THR A 60 34.23 3.14 -10.31
C THR A 60 33.74 1.84 -9.65
N VAL A 61 34.07 0.68 -10.24
CA VAL A 61 33.74 -0.62 -9.64
C VAL A 61 34.54 -0.82 -8.36
N ARG A 62 33.85 -1.07 -7.24
CA ARG A 62 34.45 -1.29 -5.91
C ARG A 62 34.36 -2.74 -5.46
N VAL A 63 33.33 -3.46 -5.90
CA VAL A 63 33.10 -4.87 -5.57
C VAL A 63 32.62 -5.60 -6.81
N VAL A 64 33.08 -6.84 -6.96
CA VAL A 64 32.58 -7.78 -7.97
C VAL A 64 31.79 -8.91 -7.30
N VAL A 65 30.62 -9.22 -7.83
CA VAL A 65 29.86 -10.42 -7.47
C VAL A 65 29.98 -11.42 -8.62
N SER A 66 30.72 -12.50 -8.38
CA SER A 66 30.84 -13.60 -9.34
C SER A 66 29.60 -14.49 -9.31
N LEU A 67 29.21 -15.04 -10.47
CA LEU A 67 28.13 -16.01 -10.56
C LEU A 67 28.46 -17.26 -9.73
N LYS A 68 27.50 -17.70 -8.91
CA LYS A 68 27.51 -19.00 -8.21
C LYS A 68 26.12 -19.61 -8.30
N SER A 69 26.04 -20.92 -8.14
CA SER A 69 24.76 -21.63 -8.04
C SER A 69 24.01 -21.25 -6.76
N GLY A 70 22.69 -21.36 -6.81
CA GLY A 70 21.80 -21.05 -5.69
C GLY A 70 21.36 -19.58 -5.63
N ASP A 71 20.74 -19.24 -4.51
CA ASP A 71 20.18 -17.91 -4.26
C ASP A 71 21.28 -16.85 -4.06
N ALA A 72 21.30 -15.84 -4.92
CA ALA A 72 22.25 -14.75 -4.90
C ALA A 72 21.81 -13.56 -4.01
N THR A 73 20.60 -13.59 -3.43
CA THR A 73 20.02 -12.48 -2.65
C THR A 73 21.02 -11.92 -1.63
N LEU A 74 21.52 -12.77 -0.73
CA LEU A 74 22.44 -12.34 0.34
C LEU A 74 23.76 -11.81 -0.22
N ARG A 75 24.30 -12.43 -1.28
CA ARG A 75 25.59 -12.06 -1.87
C ARG A 75 25.55 -10.69 -2.52
N ILE A 76 24.46 -10.40 -3.24
CA ILE A 76 24.29 -9.10 -3.89
C ILE A 76 23.97 -8.04 -2.83
N GLN A 77 23.09 -8.33 -1.87
CA GLN A 77 22.79 -7.39 -0.80
C GLN A 77 24.04 -7.03 0.01
N ALA A 78 24.86 -8.00 0.40
CA ALA A 78 26.10 -7.75 1.14
C ALA A 78 27.10 -6.89 0.34
N ALA A 79 27.12 -7.01 -0.99
CA ALA A 79 27.96 -6.15 -1.82
C ALA A 79 27.46 -4.70 -1.86
N LEU A 80 26.14 -4.50 -1.93
CA LEU A 80 25.53 -3.17 -1.82
C LEU A 80 25.81 -2.55 -0.45
N ASP A 81 25.63 -3.32 0.62
CA ASP A 81 25.89 -2.90 2.00
C ASP A 81 27.37 -2.54 2.20
N TYR A 82 28.30 -3.31 1.63
CA TYR A 82 29.72 -2.98 1.67
C TYR A 82 30.01 -1.66 0.97
N VAL A 83 29.48 -1.43 -0.24
CA VAL A 83 29.69 -0.16 -0.97
C VAL A 83 29.12 1.02 -0.18
N ALA A 84 28.01 0.84 0.54
CA ALA A 84 27.44 1.85 1.43
C ALA A 84 28.44 2.32 2.52
N THR A 85 29.38 1.47 2.93
CA THR A 85 30.40 1.81 3.94
C THR A 85 31.59 2.60 3.39
N LEU A 86 31.79 2.62 2.06
CA LEU A 86 32.94 3.28 1.44
C LEU A 86 32.75 4.80 1.40
N PRO A 87 33.82 5.62 1.49
CA PRO A 87 33.70 7.07 1.35
C PRO A 87 33.15 7.45 -0.04
N ALA A 88 32.31 8.48 -0.08
CA ALA A 88 31.83 9.06 -1.33
C ALA A 88 32.96 9.82 -2.06
N GLY A 89 32.95 9.75 -3.39
CA GLY A 89 33.81 10.55 -4.26
C GLY A 89 33.34 12.01 -4.38
N PRO A 90 34.06 12.85 -5.16
CA PRO A 90 33.72 14.26 -5.37
C PRO A 90 32.35 14.49 -6.03
N ASP A 91 31.84 13.50 -6.75
CA ASP A 91 30.52 13.46 -7.39
C ASP A 91 29.42 12.89 -6.46
N GLY A 92 29.76 12.53 -5.22
CA GLY A 92 28.85 11.87 -4.27
C GLY A 92 28.76 10.36 -4.44
N VAL A 93 29.40 9.78 -5.45
CA VAL A 93 29.35 8.33 -5.74
C VAL A 93 30.41 7.58 -4.92
N ARG A 94 29.99 6.56 -4.17
CA ARG A 94 30.88 5.64 -3.42
C ARG A 94 31.48 4.59 -4.34
N GLY A 95 30.68 4.08 -5.27
CA GLY A 95 31.12 3.18 -6.33
C GLY A 95 30.03 2.23 -6.82
N ALA A 96 30.43 1.36 -7.75
CA ALA A 96 29.57 0.34 -8.34
C ALA A 96 29.82 -1.05 -7.75
N VAL A 97 28.74 -1.80 -7.54
CA VAL A 97 28.71 -3.25 -7.42
C VAL A 97 28.57 -3.81 -8.83
N LEU A 98 29.62 -4.47 -9.33
CA LEU A 98 29.60 -5.12 -10.64
C LEU A 98 29.18 -6.58 -10.51
N LEU A 99 28.11 -6.95 -11.21
CA LEU A 99 27.70 -8.33 -11.42
C LEU A 99 28.36 -8.86 -12.70
N ASN A 100 29.08 -9.98 -12.60
CA ASN A 100 29.61 -10.66 -13.78
C ASN A 100 28.48 -11.21 -14.65
N LYS A 101 28.78 -11.57 -15.90
CA LYS A 101 27.83 -12.18 -16.84
C LYS A 101 27.19 -13.45 -16.28
N GLY A 102 25.94 -13.70 -16.65
CA GLY A 102 25.17 -14.87 -16.27
C GLY A 102 23.83 -14.56 -15.60
N VAL A 103 23.12 -15.62 -15.19
CA VAL A 103 21.78 -15.55 -14.60
C VAL A 103 21.84 -15.80 -13.10
N TYR A 104 21.56 -14.78 -12.30
CA TYR A 104 21.51 -14.87 -10.84
C TYR A 104 20.08 -15.10 -10.39
N GLN A 105 19.82 -16.19 -9.67
CA GLN A 105 18.54 -16.42 -9.03
C GLN A 105 18.50 -15.58 -7.75
N VAL A 106 17.43 -14.81 -7.56
CA VAL A 106 17.25 -13.95 -6.39
C VAL A 106 15.86 -14.22 -5.83
N ASN A 107 15.79 -14.92 -4.70
CA ASN A 107 14.51 -15.24 -4.07
C ASN A 107 13.91 -14.02 -3.36
N GLY A 108 14.75 -13.19 -2.74
CA GLY A 108 14.34 -12.00 -2.00
C GLY A 108 14.34 -10.72 -2.83
N SER A 109 14.39 -9.59 -2.13
CA SER A 109 14.39 -8.24 -2.69
C SER A 109 15.75 -7.60 -2.40
N LEU A 110 16.29 -6.79 -3.32
CA LEU A 110 17.54 -6.06 -3.15
C LEU A 110 17.23 -4.61 -2.71
N LYS A 111 17.90 -4.12 -1.67
CA LYS A 111 17.66 -2.79 -1.09
C LYS A 111 18.88 -1.90 -1.25
N ILE A 112 18.67 -0.67 -1.72
CA ILE A 112 19.67 0.39 -1.78
C ILE A 112 19.16 1.56 -0.93
N ASN A 113 19.68 1.67 0.28
CA ASN A 113 19.19 2.61 1.31
C ASN A 113 20.21 3.68 1.70
N ALA A 114 21.25 3.89 0.90
CA ALA A 114 22.29 4.88 1.13
C ALA A 114 22.74 5.52 -0.19
N SER A 115 23.16 6.79 -0.12
CA SER A 115 23.60 7.56 -1.28
C SER A 115 24.88 7.00 -1.92
N GLY A 116 25.04 7.24 -3.22
CA GLY A 116 26.28 7.00 -3.95
C GLY A 116 26.52 5.56 -4.39
N ILE A 117 25.48 4.71 -4.45
CA ILE A 117 25.61 3.28 -4.76
C ILE A 117 25.06 2.99 -6.14
N VAL A 118 25.84 2.27 -6.96
CA VAL A 118 25.40 1.84 -8.29
C VAL A 118 25.38 0.30 -8.38
N LEU A 119 24.24 -0.27 -8.76
CA LEU A 119 24.13 -1.68 -9.15
C LEU A 119 24.34 -1.80 -10.66
N ARG A 120 25.44 -2.43 -11.06
CA ARG A 120 25.86 -2.54 -12.47
C ARG A 120 25.96 -3.99 -12.92
N GLY A 121 25.38 -4.31 -14.06
CA GLY A 121 25.63 -5.58 -14.76
C GLY A 121 26.72 -5.50 -15.82
N SER A 122 26.93 -6.63 -16.50
CA SER A 122 27.89 -6.79 -17.59
C SER A 122 27.24 -6.80 -18.98
N GLY A 123 26.08 -6.16 -19.14
CA GLY A 123 25.32 -6.08 -20.39
C GLY A 123 23.81 -6.32 -20.17
N MET A 124 22.96 -5.57 -20.88
CA MET A 124 21.50 -5.77 -20.87
C MET A 124 20.97 -6.82 -21.88
N GLY A 125 21.84 -7.28 -22.79
CA GLY A 125 21.50 -8.30 -23.80
C GLY A 125 21.67 -9.73 -23.32
N LEU A 126 21.37 -10.70 -24.19
CA LEU A 126 21.36 -12.15 -23.88
C LEU A 126 22.69 -12.70 -23.32
N ASN A 127 23.82 -12.10 -23.69
CA ASN A 127 25.16 -12.50 -23.23
C ASN A 127 25.67 -11.67 -22.03
N GLY A 128 24.77 -10.89 -21.40
CA GLY A 128 25.07 -9.97 -20.31
C GLY A 128 24.76 -10.56 -18.93
N THR A 129 24.24 -9.71 -18.05
CA THR A 129 23.82 -10.10 -16.69
C THR A 129 22.30 -10.10 -16.61
N THR A 130 21.72 -11.19 -16.14
CA THR A 130 20.29 -11.28 -15.80
C THR A 130 20.12 -11.53 -14.32
N LEU A 131 19.34 -10.71 -13.64
CA LEU A 131 18.79 -11.02 -12.33
C LEU A 131 17.39 -11.62 -12.52
N LEU A 132 17.25 -12.90 -12.19
CA LEU A 132 15.99 -13.64 -12.25
C LEU A 132 15.37 -13.66 -10.86
N ALA A 133 14.27 -12.94 -10.69
CA ALA A 133 13.52 -12.90 -9.45
C ALA A 133 12.68 -14.19 -9.32
N THR A 134 13.07 -15.07 -8.41
CA THR A 134 12.47 -16.40 -8.20
C THR A 134 11.52 -16.47 -7.02
N GLY A 135 11.41 -15.38 -6.25
CA GLY A 135 10.46 -15.26 -5.15
C GLY A 135 9.01 -15.21 -5.65
N LYS A 136 8.11 -15.90 -4.93
CA LYS A 136 6.65 -15.93 -5.19
C LYS A 136 5.88 -14.83 -4.44
N ASP A 137 6.59 -13.95 -3.74
CA ASP A 137 6.02 -12.74 -3.16
C ASP A 137 5.81 -11.69 -4.27
N ARG A 138 4.87 -10.78 -4.06
CA ARG A 138 4.57 -9.63 -4.91
C ARG A 138 5.43 -8.41 -4.57
N GLU A 139 6.34 -8.51 -3.61
CA GLU A 139 7.31 -7.47 -3.24
C GLU A 139 8.11 -6.94 -4.44
N THR A 140 8.51 -5.67 -4.38
CA THR A 140 9.44 -5.05 -5.33
C THR A 140 10.76 -5.81 -5.41
N PHE A 141 11.29 -5.98 -6.61
CA PHE A 141 12.55 -6.69 -6.81
C PHE A 141 13.79 -5.90 -6.37
N ILE A 142 13.94 -4.66 -6.83
CA ILE A 142 14.99 -3.72 -6.41
C ILE A 142 14.32 -2.48 -5.81
N HIS A 143 14.55 -2.25 -4.52
CA HIS A 143 14.01 -1.11 -3.78
C HIS A 143 15.11 -0.08 -3.53
N ILE A 144 14.95 1.11 -4.12
CA ILE A 144 15.79 2.27 -3.84
C ILE A 144 15.01 3.17 -2.89
N ALA A 145 15.39 3.19 -1.62
CA ALA A 145 14.60 3.84 -0.58
C ALA A 145 15.46 4.56 0.45
N GLY A 146 15.36 5.89 0.46
CA GLY A 146 15.74 6.69 1.61
C GLY A 146 14.74 6.54 2.76
N LYS A 147 14.97 7.24 3.87
CA LYS A 147 13.98 7.35 4.95
C LYS A 147 13.11 8.59 4.73
N ASN A 148 11.81 8.45 4.87
CA ASN A 148 10.88 9.57 4.85
C ASN A 148 10.82 10.27 6.23
N ASP A 149 11.94 10.85 6.66
CA ASP A 149 12.08 11.56 7.94
C ASP A 149 12.14 13.09 7.76
N ARG A 150 11.47 13.58 6.71
CA ARG A 150 11.37 15.00 6.37
C ARG A 150 10.74 15.79 7.52
N ARG A 151 11.38 16.90 7.88
CA ARG A 151 10.94 17.85 8.91
C ARG A 151 10.77 19.21 8.27
N ALA A 152 9.52 19.62 8.07
CA ALA A 152 9.18 20.95 7.56
C ALA A 152 9.02 21.95 8.71
N GLU A 153 9.46 23.18 8.48
CA GLU A 153 9.16 24.32 9.32
C GLU A 153 7.70 24.78 9.12
N LYS A 154 7.30 25.82 9.84
CA LYS A 154 5.96 26.40 9.68
C LYS A 154 5.81 27.01 8.29
N GLU A 155 4.67 26.74 7.66
CA GLU A 155 4.29 27.36 6.39
C GLU A 155 4.14 28.88 6.50
N ILE A 156 4.74 29.57 5.54
CA ILE A 156 4.69 31.03 5.35
C ILE A 156 3.88 31.31 4.09
N LYS A 157 3.01 32.32 4.15
CA LYS A 157 2.18 32.71 3.02
C LYS A 157 3.01 33.36 1.91
N ILE A 158 2.77 32.93 0.67
CA ILE A 158 3.22 33.62 -0.54
C ILE A 158 2.32 34.84 -0.76
N THR A 159 2.92 36.02 -0.89
CA THR A 159 2.22 37.32 -0.91
C THR A 159 1.77 37.75 -2.29
N ASP A 160 2.25 37.09 -3.35
CA ASP A 160 1.76 37.31 -4.71
C ASP A 160 0.25 37.06 -4.79
N ALA A 161 -0.48 38.00 -5.39
CA ALA A 161 -1.90 37.78 -5.69
C ALA A 161 -2.10 36.63 -6.69
N TYR A 162 -1.15 36.51 -7.62
CA TYR A 162 -1.08 35.48 -8.64
C TYR A 162 0.38 35.14 -8.96
N VAL A 163 0.78 33.88 -8.75
CA VAL A 163 2.05 33.33 -9.24
C VAL A 163 1.78 32.54 -10.52
N PRO A 164 2.30 32.96 -11.67
CA PRO A 164 1.99 32.33 -12.95
C PRO A 164 2.52 30.90 -13.13
N VAL A 165 1.89 30.14 -14.02
CA VAL A 165 2.45 28.91 -14.58
C VAL A 165 3.79 29.23 -15.23
N ASN A 166 4.79 28.41 -14.91
CA ASN A 166 6.19 28.57 -15.30
C ASN A 166 6.97 29.69 -14.57
N ALA A 167 6.45 30.22 -13.46
CA ALA A 167 7.18 31.15 -12.61
C ALA A 167 8.29 30.44 -11.81
N ASN A 168 9.44 31.10 -11.67
CA ASN A 168 10.57 30.68 -10.85
C ASN A 168 10.89 31.67 -9.72
N ILE A 169 10.05 32.68 -9.53
CA ILE A 169 10.17 33.67 -8.46
C ILE A 169 8.83 33.72 -7.72
N ILE A 170 8.89 33.69 -6.40
CA ILE A 170 7.77 33.91 -5.48
C ILE A 170 8.16 34.94 -4.43
N HIS A 171 7.18 35.62 -3.84
CA HIS A 171 7.38 36.56 -2.74
C HIS A 171 6.77 36.00 -1.46
N ALA A 172 7.53 35.95 -0.36
CA ALA A 172 7.07 35.41 0.91
C ALA A 172 6.96 36.50 1.98
N ALA A 173 5.89 36.45 2.78
CA ALA A 173 5.72 37.33 3.94
C ALA A 173 6.84 37.06 4.95
N ASN A 174 7.86 37.94 4.99
CA ASN A 174 9.13 37.75 5.72
C ASN A 174 10.17 36.84 5.03
N GLY A 175 10.48 37.12 3.75
CA GLY A 175 11.52 36.40 2.98
C GLY A 175 12.92 36.37 3.63
N GLY A 176 13.22 37.27 4.58
CA GLY A 176 14.50 37.29 5.31
C GLY A 176 14.79 36.05 6.18
N GLY A 177 13.81 35.17 6.39
CA GLY A 177 14.01 33.87 7.04
C GLY A 177 14.62 32.80 6.13
N PHE A 178 14.68 33.03 4.81
CA PHE A 178 15.20 32.08 3.83
C PHE A 178 16.59 32.50 3.32
N LYS A 179 17.38 31.55 2.85
CA LYS A 179 18.66 31.79 2.17
C LYS A 179 18.87 30.87 0.98
N ALA A 180 19.76 31.30 0.08
CA ALA A 180 20.22 30.44 -1.01
C ALA A 180 20.78 29.12 -0.46
N GLY A 181 20.39 28.01 -1.10
CA GLY A 181 20.75 26.66 -0.69
C GLY A 181 19.70 25.95 0.17
N ASP A 182 18.76 26.66 0.78
CA ASP A 182 17.68 26.03 1.54
C ASP A 182 16.81 25.16 0.63
N LEU A 183 16.36 24.02 1.19
CA LEU A 183 15.32 23.19 0.60
C LEU A 183 13.96 23.69 1.11
N ILE A 184 13.01 23.84 0.20
CA ILE A 184 11.67 24.32 0.50
C ILE A 184 10.60 23.43 -0.13
N LEU A 185 9.47 23.33 0.55
CA LEU A 185 8.22 22.84 -0.02
C LEU A 185 7.37 24.04 -0.38
N ILE A 186 6.89 24.07 -1.62
CA ILE A 186 5.85 25.00 -2.05
C ILE A 186 4.56 24.21 -2.09
N HIS A 187 3.56 24.69 -1.37
CA HIS A 187 2.26 24.05 -1.22
C HIS A 187 1.18 24.88 -1.92
N ARG A 188 0.45 24.23 -2.82
CA ARG A 188 -0.80 24.73 -3.38
C ARG A 188 -1.98 24.01 -2.72
N PRO A 189 -2.85 24.73 -2.00
CA PRO A 189 -4.06 24.13 -1.45
C PRO A 189 -5.12 23.87 -2.53
N SER A 190 -5.96 22.87 -2.28
CA SER A 190 -7.18 22.55 -3.05
C SER A 190 -8.38 23.06 -2.26
N THR A 191 -8.82 24.29 -2.53
CA THR A 191 -9.95 24.93 -1.82
C THR A 191 -11.30 24.54 -2.42
N GLN A 192 -12.38 24.73 -1.65
CA GLN A 192 -13.73 24.46 -2.14
C GLN A 192 -14.08 25.31 -3.38
N ASP A 193 -13.71 26.60 -3.38
CA ASP A 193 -13.98 27.50 -4.51
C ASP A 193 -13.30 27.03 -5.80
N TRP A 194 -12.08 26.49 -5.68
CA TRP A 194 -11.38 25.91 -6.82
C TRP A 194 -12.07 24.63 -7.31
N ILE A 195 -12.39 23.71 -6.40
CA ILE A 195 -13.08 22.44 -6.70
C ILE A 195 -14.41 22.70 -7.42
N SER A 196 -15.20 23.66 -6.94
CA SER A 196 -16.47 24.06 -7.57
C SER A 196 -16.25 24.75 -8.92
N THR A 197 -15.19 25.55 -9.07
CA THR A 197 -14.85 26.16 -10.37
C THR A 197 -14.55 25.12 -11.44
N ILE A 198 -13.80 24.07 -11.08
CA ILE A 198 -13.42 23.00 -12.02
C ILE A 198 -14.47 21.88 -12.14
N LYS A 199 -15.56 21.98 -11.37
CA LYS A 199 -16.71 21.06 -11.38
C LYS A 199 -16.35 19.63 -10.99
N THR A 200 -15.56 19.48 -9.93
CA THR A 200 -15.20 18.17 -9.34
C THR A 200 -15.80 17.94 -7.95
N ASP A 201 -16.69 18.84 -7.51
CA ASP A 201 -17.56 18.66 -6.34
C ASP A 201 -18.72 17.67 -6.61
N HIS A 202 -18.90 17.23 -7.86
CA HIS A 202 -19.89 16.21 -8.23
C HIS A 202 -19.53 15.53 -9.56
N PHE A 203 -19.75 14.21 -9.66
CA PHE A 203 -19.45 13.42 -10.86
C PHE A 203 -20.67 12.69 -11.46
N GLY A 204 -21.88 13.11 -11.13
CA GLY A 204 -23.12 12.53 -11.64
C GLY A 204 -23.81 11.59 -10.65
N GLY A 205 -25.06 11.24 -10.94
CA GLY A 205 -25.84 10.27 -10.15
C GLY A 205 -26.40 10.80 -8.83
N ASP A 206 -26.36 12.11 -8.58
CA ASP A 206 -26.77 12.74 -7.31
C ASP A 206 -25.95 12.24 -6.10
N LEU A 207 -24.69 11.83 -6.37
CA LEU A 207 -23.76 11.26 -5.39
C LEU A 207 -22.44 12.05 -5.39
N THR A 208 -21.95 12.35 -4.19
CA THR A 208 -20.70 13.10 -3.96
C THR A 208 -19.66 12.31 -3.18
N ALA A 209 -19.88 11.02 -2.94
CA ALA A 209 -18.97 10.19 -2.13
C ALA A 209 -17.54 10.14 -2.71
N LEU A 210 -17.41 10.20 -4.04
CA LEU A 210 -16.14 10.23 -4.78
C LEU A 210 -15.76 11.64 -5.26
N ALA A 211 -16.56 12.67 -4.96
CA ALA A 211 -16.24 14.04 -5.30
C ALA A 211 -15.01 14.53 -4.51
N TRP A 212 -14.28 15.48 -5.09
CA TRP A 212 -13.10 16.06 -4.44
C TRP A 212 -13.53 16.90 -3.24
N LYS A 213 -12.75 16.82 -2.15
CA LYS A 213 -12.95 17.67 -0.98
C LYS A 213 -11.74 18.58 -0.74
N PRO A 214 -11.93 19.70 -0.03
CA PRO A 214 -10.83 20.61 0.26
C PRO A 214 -9.66 19.91 0.96
N GLY A 215 -8.43 20.19 0.51
CA GLY A 215 -7.20 19.61 1.06
C GLY A 215 -6.82 18.23 0.48
N GLU A 216 -7.70 17.56 -0.26
CA GLU A 216 -7.39 16.23 -0.81
C GLU A 216 -6.44 16.33 -2.02
N ARG A 217 -6.60 17.33 -2.91
CA ARG A 217 -5.85 17.48 -4.18
C ARG A 217 -4.76 18.55 -4.11
N ASP A 218 -4.09 18.65 -2.97
CA ASP A 218 -3.00 19.59 -2.75
C ASP A 218 -1.75 19.17 -3.55
N ILE A 219 -1.01 20.16 -4.07
CA ILE A 219 0.26 19.92 -4.76
C ILE A 219 1.40 20.44 -3.89
N TYR A 220 2.45 19.63 -3.77
CA TYR A 220 3.68 19.99 -3.08
C TYR A 220 4.85 19.91 -4.06
N TRP A 221 5.50 21.04 -4.34
CA TRP A 221 6.75 21.07 -5.09
C TRP A 221 7.93 21.10 -4.14
N ASP A 222 8.85 20.16 -4.34
CA ASP A 222 10.17 20.15 -3.74
C ASP A 222 11.11 21.03 -4.56
N ARG A 223 11.63 22.10 -3.96
CA ARG A 223 12.50 23.09 -4.62
C ARG A 223 13.70 23.45 -3.76
N LYS A 224 14.74 23.92 -4.44
CA LYS A 224 15.91 24.54 -3.81
C LYS A 224 15.91 26.03 -4.10
N ILE A 225 16.22 26.84 -3.09
CA ILE A 225 16.40 28.28 -3.26
C ILE A 225 17.75 28.54 -3.94
N ILE A 226 17.73 29.25 -5.06
CA ILE A 226 18.94 29.68 -5.79
C ILE A 226 19.40 31.06 -5.34
N ALA A 227 18.46 31.97 -5.09
CA ALA A 227 18.76 33.33 -4.64
C ALA A 227 17.61 33.90 -3.79
N VAL A 228 17.94 34.85 -2.93
CA VAL A 228 16.99 35.65 -2.15
C VAL A 228 17.35 37.12 -2.32
N SER A 229 16.36 37.96 -2.64
CA SER A 229 16.51 39.40 -2.79
C SER A 229 15.32 40.11 -2.15
N GLY A 230 15.47 40.53 -0.89
CA GLY A 230 14.35 41.07 -0.11
C GLY A 230 13.34 39.97 0.24
N ASP A 231 12.10 40.12 -0.18
CA ASP A 231 11.03 39.13 -0.07
C ASP A 231 10.95 38.17 -1.27
N ALA A 232 11.65 38.46 -2.37
CA ALA A 232 11.71 37.61 -3.55
C ALA A 232 12.64 36.41 -3.38
N ILE A 233 12.11 35.22 -3.64
CA ILE A 233 12.79 33.93 -3.57
C ILE A 233 12.85 33.34 -4.98
N THR A 234 14.06 33.08 -5.49
CA THR A 234 14.27 32.41 -6.79
C THR A 234 14.43 30.91 -6.60
N LEU A 235 13.63 30.14 -7.34
CA LEU A 235 13.56 28.68 -7.32
C LEU A 235 14.51 28.05 -8.34
N ASP A 236 14.96 26.83 -8.07
CA ASP A 236 15.80 26.03 -8.97
C ASP A 236 15.05 25.49 -10.19
N ALA A 237 13.73 25.34 -10.10
CA ALA A 237 12.86 24.93 -11.20
C ALA A 237 11.50 25.65 -11.10
N PRO A 238 10.84 25.91 -12.24
CA PRO A 238 9.58 26.65 -12.24
C PRO A 238 8.41 25.84 -11.68
N LEU A 239 7.35 26.54 -11.26
CA LEU A 239 6.08 25.95 -10.85
C LEU A 239 5.21 25.59 -12.07
N THR A 240 4.49 24.49 -11.98
CA THR A 240 3.70 23.94 -13.11
C THR A 240 2.20 24.15 -12.97
N THR A 241 1.76 24.73 -11.86
CA THR A 241 0.40 25.19 -11.64
C THR A 241 0.45 26.56 -10.98
N ALA A 242 -0.43 27.46 -11.40
CA ALA A 242 -0.50 28.80 -10.81
C ALA A 242 -0.94 28.75 -9.33
N LEU A 243 -0.45 29.71 -8.56
CA LEU A 243 -0.92 30.00 -7.20
C LEU A 243 -1.77 31.27 -7.27
N ASP A 244 -3.07 31.13 -7.01
CA ASP A 244 -4.04 32.22 -7.14
C ASP A 244 -4.73 32.45 -5.79
N THR A 245 -4.68 33.68 -5.29
CA THR A 245 -5.34 34.04 -4.03
C THR A 245 -6.86 33.84 -4.04
N ALA A 246 -7.50 33.83 -5.22
CA ALA A 246 -8.90 33.44 -5.38
C ALA A 246 -9.17 31.99 -4.94
N TYR A 247 -8.14 31.14 -4.95
CA TYR A 247 -8.21 29.72 -4.63
C TYR A 247 -7.33 29.33 -3.44
N GLY A 248 -6.95 30.31 -2.60
CA GLY A 248 -6.15 30.10 -1.39
C GLY A 248 -4.69 30.57 -1.48
N GLY A 249 -4.21 30.90 -2.69
CA GLY A 249 -2.83 31.33 -2.93
C GLY A 249 -1.85 30.16 -2.84
N GLY A 250 -0.69 30.40 -2.24
CA GLY A 250 0.27 29.34 -1.94
C GLY A 250 1.04 29.59 -0.66
N LEU A 251 1.66 28.51 -0.16
CA LEU A 251 2.46 28.50 1.04
C LEU A 251 3.87 28.00 0.73
N VAL A 252 4.84 28.42 1.53
CA VAL A 252 6.24 27.97 1.44
C VAL A 252 6.77 27.64 2.82
N ALA A 253 7.46 26.51 2.95
CA ALA A 253 8.13 26.09 4.18
C ALA A 253 9.53 25.58 3.88
N ALA A 254 10.52 26.02 4.65
CA ALA A 254 11.84 25.38 4.66
C ALA A 254 11.73 23.98 5.27
N TYR A 255 12.59 23.06 4.84
CA TYR A 255 12.62 21.72 5.41
C TYR A 255 14.02 21.12 5.45
N GLN A 256 14.19 20.13 6.32
CA GLN A 256 15.33 19.22 6.33
C GLN A 256 14.87 17.80 6.03
N TRP A 257 15.68 17.01 5.33
CA TRP A 257 15.37 15.61 5.04
C TRP A 257 16.61 14.73 5.14
N PRO A 258 17.06 14.44 6.38
CA PRO A 258 18.33 13.74 6.63
C PRO A 258 18.41 12.35 6.01
N GLY A 259 17.27 11.66 5.90
CA GLY A 259 17.17 10.31 5.37
C GLY A 259 17.03 10.22 3.84
N ARG A 260 16.91 11.33 3.12
CA ARG A 260 16.85 11.33 1.66
C ARG A 260 18.20 10.89 1.09
N ILE A 261 18.17 9.97 0.12
CA ILE A 261 19.38 9.49 -0.54
C ILE A 261 19.53 10.08 -1.94
N ASP A 262 20.75 10.07 -2.47
CA ASP A 262 21.09 10.61 -3.78
C ASP A 262 22.20 9.83 -4.48
N GLN A 263 22.43 10.14 -5.76
CA GLN A 263 23.52 9.53 -6.55
C GLN A 263 23.43 8.00 -6.62
N VAL A 264 22.21 7.48 -6.83
CA VAL A 264 21.92 6.03 -6.89
C VAL A 264 21.60 5.61 -8.33
N GLY A 265 22.16 4.47 -8.76
CA GLY A 265 21.99 3.98 -10.13
C GLY A 265 21.70 2.47 -10.23
N VAL A 266 20.88 2.08 -11.20
CA VAL A 266 20.76 0.69 -11.69
C VAL A 266 21.02 0.66 -13.19
N GLU A 267 22.00 -0.12 -13.64
CA GLU A 267 22.45 -0.02 -15.03
C GLU A 267 23.03 -1.29 -15.66
N ASN A 268 22.93 -1.36 -16.99
CA ASN A 268 23.63 -2.33 -17.85
C ASN A 268 23.29 -3.80 -17.55
N LEU A 269 22.01 -4.14 -17.37
CA LEU A 269 21.56 -5.49 -16.98
C LEU A 269 20.13 -5.80 -17.44
N ALA A 270 19.74 -7.07 -17.34
CA ALA A 270 18.37 -7.52 -17.51
C ALA A 270 17.76 -7.95 -16.17
N LEU A 271 16.48 -7.63 -15.97
CA LEU A 271 15.65 -8.08 -14.85
C LEU A 271 14.51 -8.92 -15.41
N SER A 272 14.24 -10.07 -14.80
CA SER A 272 13.14 -10.95 -15.21
C SER A 272 12.44 -11.52 -13.97
N SER A 273 11.11 -11.60 -13.98
CA SER A 273 10.35 -12.32 -12.96
C SER A 273 10.09 -13.75 -13.42
N ALA A 274 10.38 -14.74 -12.56
CA ALA A 274 9.89 -16.09 -12.76
C ALA A 274 8.38 -16.14 -12.46
N TYR A 275 7.61 -16.92 -13.22
CA TYR A 275 6.16 -17.05 -13.08
C TYR A 275 5.71 -18.48 -13.41
N ASP A 276 4.47 -18.83 -13.06
CA ASP A 276 3.85 -20.10 -13.46
C ASP A 276 3.46 -20.06 -14.95
N VAL A 277 4.29 -20.69 -15.79
CA VAL A 277 4.07 -20.77 -17.25
C VAL A 277 2.76 -21.48 -17.66
N THR A 278 2.11 -22.20 -16.74
CA THR A 278 0.80 -22.83 -17.00
C THR A 278 -0.37 -21.85 -16.82
N ASN A 279 -0.11 -20.68 -16.23
CA ASN A 279 -1.06 -19.59 -16.07
C ASN A 279 -0.53 -18.31 -16.76
N PRO A 280 -1.01 -17.96 -17.97
CA PRO A 280 -0.56 -16.75 -18.68
C PRO A 280 -0.97 -15.43 -17.98
N LYS A 281 -1.81 -15.51 -16.94
CA LYS A 281 -2.20 -14.39 -16.09
C LYS A 281 -1.76 -14.62 -14.64
N ASP A 282 -0.61 -15.27 -14.43
CA ASP A 282 -0.07 -15.44 -13.09
C ASP A 282 0.14 -14.08 -12.40
N GLU A 283 -0.09 -14.05 -11.09
CA GLU A 283 0.15 -12.87 -10.23
C GLU A 283 0.84 -13.27 -8.92
N ALA A 284 1.26 -14.54 -8.79
CA ALA A 284 2.02 -15.10 -7.67
C ALA A 284 3.53 -15.02 -7.92
N HIS A 285 3.97 -13.86 -8.40
CA HIS A 285 5.37 -13.52 -8.67
C HIS A 285 5.60 -12.02 -8.49
N ARG A 286 6.78 -11.50 -8.88
CA ARG A 286 7.14 -10.11 -8.68
C ARG A 286 6.30 -9.15 -9.53
N TRP A 287 5.82 -8.10 -8.87
CA TRP A 287 5.03 -7.05 -9.51
C TRP A 287 5.88 -5.87 -9.96
N MET A 288 6.67 -5.28 -9.06
CA MET A 288 7.54 -4.16 -9.40
C MET A 288 8.97 -4.64 -9.62
N ALA A 289 9.62 -4.19 -10.68
CA ALA A 289 11.04 -4.43 -10.87
C ALA A 289 11.89 -3.43 -10.07
N ILE A 290 11.68 -2.13 -10.27
CA ILE A 290 12.39 -1.07 -9.53
C ILE A 290 11.38 -0.07 -8.96
N THR A 291 11.44 0.17 -7.64
CA THR A 291 10.75 1.31 -7.00
C THR A 291 11.77 2.30 -6.41
N MET A 292 11.44 3.59 -6.49
CA MET A 292 12.31 4.69 -6.07
C MET A 292 11.54 5.63 -5.13
N GLU A 293 11.93 5.67 -3.85
CA GLU A 293 11.28 6.45 -2.79
C GLU A 293 12.31 7.24 -1.96
N SER A 294 11.97 8.46 -1.57
CA SER A 294 12.82 9.33 -0.73
C SER A 294 14.23 9.48 -1.31
N VAL A 295 14.30 9.72 -2.63
CA VAL A 295 15.53 9.74 -3.42
C VAL A 295 15.56 10.95 -4.36
N THR A 296 16.75 11.50 -4.60
CA THR A 296 16.96 12.50 -5.66
C THR A 296 18.23 12.23 -6.46
N ASP A 297 18.35 12.81 -7.67
CA ASP A 297 19.55 12.69 -8.50
C ASP A 297 19.97 11.23 -8.70
N ALA A 298 19.04 10.43 -9.23
CA ALA A 298 19.21 9.00 -9.44
C ALA A 298 18.86 8.59 -10.87
N TRP A 299 19.26 7.37 -11.26
CA TRP A 299 19.05 6.90 -12.63
C TRP A 299 18.79 5.40 -12.77
N VAL A 300 18.10 5.05 -13.84
CA VAL A 300 18.00 3.69 -14.37
C VAL A 300 18.37 3.76 -15.86
N ARG A 301 19.44 3.09 -16.29
CA ARG A 301 19.88 3.18 -17.69
C ARG A 301 20.32 1.86 -18.29
N GLN A 302 19.96 1.61 -19.55
CA GLN A 302 20.30 0.36 -20.25
C GLN A 302 19.83 -0.88 -19.47
N VAL A 303 18.53 -0.92 -19.18
CA VAL A 303 17.89 -2.04 -18.45
C VAL A 303 16.77 -2.67 -19.28
N ARG A 304 16.78 -3.99 -19.36
CA ARG A 304 15.71 -4.78 -19.98
C ARG A 304 14.88 -5.47 -18.91
N PHE A 305 13.57 -5.32 -18.95
CA PHE A 305 12.61 -5.85 -17.99
C PHE A 305 11.72 -6.89 -18.68
N GLU A 306 11.49 -8.02 -18.02
CA GLU A 306 10.62 -9.09 -18.52
C GLU A 306 9.69 -9.65 -17.44
N HIS A 307 8.46 -9.97 -17.83
CA HIS A 307 7.47 -10.75 -17.06
C HIS A 307 6.95 -10.12 -15.75
N PHE A 308 7.33 -8.89 -15.39
CA PHE A 308 6.78 -8.23 -14.20
C PHE A 308 5.28 -7.92 -14.35
N ALA A 309 4.50 -8.10 -13.28
CA ALA A 309 3.06 -7.90 -13.31
C ALA A 309 2.61 -6.43 -13.25
N GLY A 310 3.46 -5.55 -12.69
CA GLY A 310 3.19 -4.13 -12.52
C GLY A 310 4.19 -3.26 -13.27
N SER A 311 5.06 -2.54 -12.55
CA SER A 311 5.96 -1.55 -13.14
C SER A 311 7.36 -2.08 -13.41
N ALA A 312 7.94 -1.67 -14.54
CA ALA A 312 9.38 -1.74 -14.79
C ALA A 312 10.11 -0.72 -13.89
N VAL A 313 9.65 0.53 -13.90
CA VAL A 313 10.14 1.57 -12.97
C VAL A 313 8.95 2.35 -12.42
N PHE A 314 8.88 2.44 -11.10
CA PHE A 314 7.93 3.29 -10.40
C PHE A 314 8.66 4.28 -9.48
N VAL A 315 8.51 5.57 -9.78
CA VAL A 315 9.00 6.67 -8.94
C VAL A 315 7.87 7.13 -8.02
N ALA A 316 8.05 6.94 -6.70
CA ALA A 316 7.07 7.32 -5.68
C ALA A 316 7.01 8.85 -5.49
N PRO A 317 5.99 9.38 -4.77
CA PRO A 317 5.81 10.84 -4.59
C PRO A 317 7.02 11.60 -4.03
N THR A 318 7.88 10.90 -3.30
CA THR A 318 9.08 11.44 -2.64
C THR A 318 10.34 11.39 -3.53
N GLY A 319 10.22 10.93 -4.78
CA GLY A 319 11.29 10.95 -5.78
C GLY A 319 11.38 12.28 -6.53
N ASN A 320 12.60 12.75 -6.82
CA ASN A 320 12.83 13.99 -7.57
C ASN A 320 14.09 13.94 -8.44
N ARG A 321 14.11 14.55 -9.63
CA ARG A 321 15.32 14.61 -10.51
C ARG A 321 15.88 13.22 -10.83
N ILE A 322 15.05 12.40 -11.48
CA ILE A 322 15.39 11.01 -11.84
C ILE A 322 15.38 10.86 -13.36
N THR A 323 16.40 10.18 -13.91
CA THR A 323 16.45 9.80 -15.33
C THR A 323 16.26 8.29 -15.51
N VAL A 324 15.31 7.89 -16.34
CA VAL A 324 15.14 6.51 -16.82
C VAL A 324 15.39 6.52 -18.32
N GLU A 325 16.46 5.87 -18.79
CA GLU A 325 16.87 5.95 -20.20
C GLU A 325 17.29 4.63 -20.83
N ASP A 326 17.06 4.49 -22.14
CA ASP A 326 17.49 3.32 -22.93
C ASP A 326 16.98 1.98 -22.34
N CYS A 327 15.71 1.92 -21.97
CA CYS A 327 15.12 0.75 -21.30
C CYS A 327 13.99 0.10 -22.11
N LYS A 328 13.80 -1.22 -21.91
CA LYS A 328 12.72 -1.99 -22.54
C LYS A 328 11.92 -2.78 -21.52
N SER A 329 10.59 -2.69 -21.56
CA SER A 329 9.69 -3.59 -20.82
C SER A 329 8.97 -4.53 -21.79
N LEU A 330 9.12 -5.84 -21.58
CA LEU A 330 8.70 -6.85 -22.55
C LEU A 330 7.89 -7.96 -21.86
N ALA A 331 6.90 -8.50 -22.59
CA ALA A 331 6.11 -9.66 -22.19
C ALA A 331 5.64 -9.65 -20.71
N PRO A 332 4.93 -8.60 -20.23
CA PRO A 332 4.39 -8.60 -18.87
C PRO A 332 3.39 -9.75 -18.65
N VAL A 333 3.42 -10.35 -17.45
CA VAL A 333 2.54 -11.45 -17.05
C VAL A 333 1.68 -10.99 -15.87
N SER A 334 0.36 -10.94 -16.07
CA SER A 334 -0.63 -10.52 -15.05
C SER A 334 -2.05 -10.67 -15.60
N GLU A 335 -3.07 -10.46 -14.76
CA GLU A 335 -4.38 -10.05 -15.26
C GLU A 335 -4.29 -8.72 -16.03
N ILE A 336 -5.21 -8.50 -16.97
CA ILE A 336 -5.40 -7.18 -17.60
C ILE A 336 -6.43 -6.43 -16.75
N GLY A 337 -5.97 -5.50 -15.92
CA GLY A 337 -6.83 -4.77 -15.00
C GLY A 337 -6.10 -3.71 -14.18
N GLY A 338 -6.86 -2.98 -13.38
CA GLY A 338 -6.38 -1.82 -12.64
C GLY A 338 -5.15 -2.12 -11.77
N GLN A 339 -4.22 -1.16 -11.72
CA GLN A 339 -2.94 -1.21 -11.03
C GLN A 339 -1.90 -2.22 -11.56
N ARG A 340 -2.24 -3.07 -12.55
CA ARG A 340 -1.27 -3.90 -13.28
C ARG A 340 -0.69 -3.12 -14.45
N ARG A 341 0.54 -3.47 -14.85
CA ARG A 341 1.18 -2.96 -16.08
C ARG A 341 1.14 -1.44 -16.24
N ASN A 342 1.26 -0.71 -15.13
CA ASN A 342 1.63 0.71 -15.11
C ASN A 342 3.15 0.76 -15.34
N THR A 343 3.60 0.62 -16.59
CA THR A 343 4.95 0.15 -16.91
C THR A 343 6.03 1.12 -16.44
N PHE A 344 5.99 2.37 -16.90
CA PHE A 344 6.86 3.45 -16.46
C PHE A 344 6.01 4.54 -15.81
N LEU A 345 5.99 4.53 -14.48
CA LEU A 345 5.11 5.35 -13.66
C LEU A 345 5.92 6.33 -12.82
N THR A 346 5.47 7.59 -12.75
CA THR A 346 5.99 8.56 -11.79
C THR A 346 4.88 9.28 -11.04
N MET A 347 5.05 9.38 -9.72
CA MET A 347 4.31 10.29 -8.84
C MET A 347 5.20 11.40 -8.30
N GLY A 348 6.50 11.36 -8.61
CA GLY A 348 7.49 12.35 -8.22
C GLY A 348 7.56 13.54 -9.18
N GLY A 349 8.56 14.39 -8.98
CA GLY A 349 8.81 15.58 -9.81
C GLY A 349 10.15 15.60 -10.52
N GLN A 350 10.27 16.48 -11.52
CA GLN A 350 11.48 16.66 -12.33
C GLN A 350 12.01 15.33 -12.90
N THR A 351 11.13 14.43 -13.33
CA THR A 351 11.53 13.12 -13.86
C THR A 351 11.64 13.14 -15.38
N LEU A 352 12.68 12.49 -15.92
CA LEU A 352 12.92 12.30 -17.35
C LEU A 352 12.89 10.80 -17.68
N PHE A 353 11.90 10.39 -18.45
CA PHE A 353 11.78 9.06 -19.01
C PHE A 353 12.07 9.17 -20.50
N GLN A 354 13.19 8.61 -20.99
CA GLN A 354 13.61 8.82 -22.37
C GLN A 354 14.08 7.57 -23.10
N CYS A 355 13.85 7.52 -24.41
CA CYS A 355 14.24 6.37 -25.24
C CYS A 355 13.75 5.04 -24.63
N LEU A 356 12.44 4.97 -24.36
CA LEU A 356 11.81 3.82 -23.73
C LEU A 356 10.95 3.03 -24.72
N TYR A 357 10.93 1.72 -24.54
CA TYR A 357 10.07 0.82 -25.30
C TYR A 357 9.26 -0.09 -24.36
N SER A 358 7.95 -0.19 -24.57
CA SER A 358 7.04 -1.01 -23.78
C SER A 358 6.13 -1.85 -24.68
N GLU A 359 5.78 -3.05 -24.23
CA GLU A 359 4.82 -3.94 -24.87
C GLU A 359 3.71 -4.33 -23.90
N GLN A 360 2.47 -4.32 -24.39
CA GLN A 360 1.29 -4.82 -23.68
C GLN A 360 1.07 -4.20 -22.29
N GLY A 361 1.49 -2.94 -22.10
CA GLY A 361 1.17 -2.15 -20.92
C GLY A 361 -0.33 -1.95 -20.74
N PHE A 362 -0.77 -1.66 -19.52
CA PHE A 362 -2.11 -1.10 -19.29
C PHE A 362 -2.02 0.41 -19.42
N HIS A 363 -1.08 1.00 -18.68
CA HIS A 363 -0.63 2.38 -18.86
C HIS A 363 0.90 2.36 -19.06
N ASP A 364 1.36 2.40 -20.30
CA ASP A 364 2.79 2.25 -20.62
C ASP A 364 3.65 3.39 -20.08
N PHE A 365 3.18 4.62 -20.24
CA PHE A 365 3.85 5.83 -19.75
C PHE A 365 2.84 6.68 -18.98
N ALA A 366 3.05 6.82 -17.67
CA ALA A 366 2.03 7.38 -16.79
C ALA A 366 2.56 8.30 -15.68
N THR A 367 1.74 9.28 -15.32
CA THR A 367 1.89 10.03 -14.06
C THR A 367 0.73 9.76 -13.11
N GLY A 368 0.99 9.75 -11.81
CA GLY A 368 -0.04 9.48 -10.78
C GLY A 368 -0.52 10.72 -10.01
N TYR A 369 -1.16 10.45 -8.87
CA TYR A 369 -1.88 11.41 -8.04
C TYR A 369 -1.08 12.67 -7.71
N CYS A 370 -1.59 13.83 -8.14
CA CYS A 370 -1.04 15.16 -7.89
C CYS A 370 0.47 15.28 -8.14
N ALA A 371 1.00 14.50 -9.09
CA ALA A 371 2.43 14.47 -9.39
C ALA A 371 2.93 15.89 -9.75
N PRO A 372 3.90 16.44 -9.01
CA PRO A 372 4.37 17.80 -9.22
C PRO A 372 5.31 17.85 -10.43
N GLY A 373 5.00 18.68 -11.42
CA GLY A 373 5.88 18.87 -12.56
C GLY A 373 7.10 19.77 -12.29
N PRO A 374 7.93 19.98 -13.33
CA PRO A 374 7.79 19.40 -14.66
C PRO A 374 8.16 17.90 -14.67
N ASN A 375 7.53 17.10 -15.54
CA ASN A 375 7.88 15.71 -15.82
C ASN A 375 7.88 15.49 -17.36
N ALA A 376 8.82 14.70 -17.89
CA ALA A 376 8.97 14.53 -19.34
C ALA A 376 9.15 13.06 -19.76
N PHE A 377 8.41 12.65 -20.79
CA PHE A 377 8.57 11.42 -21.53
C PHE A 377 9.05 11.74 -22.95
N VAL A 378 10.32 11.44 -23.27
CA VAL A 378 10.99 11.87 -24.50
C VAL A 378 11.37 10.67 -25.37
N GLN A 379 10.83 10.59 -26.57
CA GLN A 379 11.05 9.48 -27.50
C GLN A 379 10.72 8.11 -26.90
N CYS A 380 9.48 7.95 -26.47
CA CYS A 380 8.95 6.73 -25.88
C CYS A 380 7.99 6.04 -26.85
N MET A 381 8.04 4.71 -26.94
CA MET A 381 7.20 3.92 -27.86
C MET A 381 6.52 2.76 -27.13
N ALA A 382 5.21 2.66 -27.26
CA ALA A 382 4.41 1.55 -26.72
C ALA A 382 3.77 0.76 -27.86
N MET A 383 3.79 -0.58 -27.74
CA MET A 383 3.18 -1.52 -28.68
C MET A 383 2.08 -2.35 -28.00
N GLN A 384 0.95 -2.56 -28.69
CA GLN A 384 -0.15 -3.40 -28.19
C GLN A 384 -0.70 -2.99 -26.81
N SER A 385 -0.77 -1.68 -26.56
CA SER A 385 -1.24 -1.12 -25.28
C SER A 385 -2.70 -1.54 -24.98
N ASN A 386 -3.03 -1.80 -23.72
CA ASN A 386 -4.37 -2.21 -23.29
C ASN A 386 -5.26 -1.05 -22.84
N SER A 387 -4.66 0.10 -22.50
CA SER A 387 -5.37 1.34 -22.18
C SER A 387 -4.51 2.55 -22.61
N PHE A 388 -4.96 3.75 -22.29
CA PHE A 388 -4.30 5.00 -22.69
C PHE A 388 -3.00 5.24 -21.89
N SER A 389 -2.08 6.04 -22.45
CA SER A 389 -0.97 6.65 -21.68
C SER A 389 -1.29 8.11 -21.35
N GLY A 390 -0.75 8.63 -20.24
CA GLY A 390 -1.08 9.98 -19.76
C GLY A 390 -1.07 10.07 -18.23
N SER A 391 -1.73 11.09 -17.67
CA SER A 391 -1.98 11.07 -16.21
C SER A 391 -3.10 10.10 -15.89
N ILE A 392 -2.84 9.14 -15.01
CA ILE A 392 -3.81 8.09 -14.68
C ILE A 392 -4.62 8.40 -13.43
N ASP A 393 -4.31 9.50 -12.74
CA ASP A 393 -4.96 9.93 -11.51
C ASP A 393 -5.06 11.47 -11.47
N SER A 394 -5.52 12.01 -10.35
CA SER A 394 -5.98 13.38 -10.19
C SER A 394 -4.88 14.41 -10.33
N TRP A 395 -5.13 15.44 -11.14
CA TRP A 395 -4.43 16.73 -11.15
C TRP A 395 -2.89 16.70 -11.16
N ALA A 396 -2.27 15.79 -11.92
CA ALA A 396 -0.85 15.92 -12.24
C ALA A 396 -0.63 17.18 -13.11
N SER A 397 0.47 17.91 -12.90
CA SER A 397 0.70 19.16 -13.64
C SER A 397 2.07 19.21 -14.30
N GLY A 398 2.16 19.89 -15.46
CA GLY A 398 3.43 20.07 -16.14
C GLY A 398 4.03 18.79 -16.70
N ILE A 399 3.25 18.02 -17.44
CA ILE A 399 3.70 16.82 -18.15
C ILE A 399 4.04 17.18 -19.60
N LEU A 400 5.16 16.66 -20.09
CA LEU A 400 5.53 16.69 -21.50
C LEU A 400 5.60 15.26 -22.02
N PHE A 401 4.83 14.96 -23.06
CA PHE A 401 5.14 13.86 -23.97
C PHE A 401 5.72 14.46 -25.24
N ASP A 402 6.94 14.04 -25.58
CA ASP A 402 7.74 14.59 -26.66
C ASP A 402 8.24 13.44 -27.54
N ILE A 403 7.80 13.38 -28.81
CA ILE A 403 8.11 12.28 -29.73
C ILE A 403 7.61 10.93 -29.18
N THR A 404 6.47 10.93 -28.49
CA THR A 404 5.87 9.70 -27.95
C THR A 404 4.96 9.04 -28.97
N SER A 405 5.07 7.72 -29.13
CA SER A 405 4.24 6.91 -30.02
C SER A 405 3.49 5.84 -29.24
N ILE A 406 2.15 5.86 -29.28
CA ILE A 406 1.29 4.84 -28.67
C ILE A 406 0.59 4.06 -29.78
N ASP A 407 0.93 2.78 -29.94
CA ASP A 407 0.25 1.91 -30.89
C ASP A 407 -1.10 1.43 -30.33
N GLY A 408 -2.15 1.57 -31.15
CA GLY A 408 -3.48 1.01 -30.89
C GLY A 408 -4.33 1.65 -29.78
N GLN A 409 -3.80 2.63 -29.02
CA GLN A 409 -4.51 3.27 -27.90
C GLN A 409 -4.35 4.79 -27.87
N ALA A 410 -5.05 5.43 -26.93
CA ALA A 410 -5.05 6.87 -26.76
C ALA A 410 -3.84 7.39 -25.95
N LEU A 411 -3.50 8.66 -26.16
CA LEU A 411 -2.65 9.46 -25.30
C LEU A 411 -3.49 10.63 -24.77
N SER A 412 -3.70 10.71 -23.45
CA SER A 412 -4.86 11.47 -22.93
C SER A 412 -4.58 12.39 -21.74
N TYR A 413 -4.98 13.66 -21.90
CA TYR A 413 -5.21 14.67 -20.86
C TYR A 413 -6.72 14.99 -20.83
N MET A 414 -7.43 14.51 -19.80
CA MET A 414 -8.90 14.50 -19.77
C MET A 414 -9.49 14.56 -18.36
N ASN A 415 -10.82 14.68 -18.27
CA ASN A 415 -11.58 14.45 -17.05
C ASN A 415 -12.07 13.00 -17.02
N ARG A 416 -11.57 12.21 -16.06
CA ARG A 416 -11.90 10.80 -15.82
C ARG A 416 -13.17 10.61 -14.98
N GLY A 417 -13.74 11.67 -14.42
CA GLY A 417 -14.92 11.59 -13.57
C GLY A 417 -14.70 10.66 -12.36
N GLN A 418 -15.56 9.64 -12.23
CA GLN A 418 -15.53 8.69 -11.10
C GLN A 418 -14.47 7.60 -11.23
N ASP A 419 -13.89 7.39 -12.42
CA ASP A 419 -12.85 6.38 -12.62
C ASP A 419 -11.67 6.62 -11.69
N GLY A 420 -10.97 5.56 -11.28
CA GLY A 420 -9.84 5.68 -10.35
C GLY A 420 -10.22 6.28 -9.00
N GLN A 421 -11.40 5.96 -8.48
CA GLN A 421 -11.91 6.46 -7.19
C GLN A 421 -12.11 7.98 -7.16
N GLY A 422 -12.67 8.54 -8.24
CA GLY A 422 -12.89 9.98 -8.37
C GLY A 422 -11.66 10.73 -8.87
N ALA A 423 -10.99 10.21 -9.90
CA ALA A 423 -9.79 10.82 -10.46
C ALA A 423 -10.04 12.20 -11.09
N GLY A 424 -11.29 12.51 -11.51
CA GLY A 424 -11.65 13.82 -12.04
C GLY A 424 -10.73 14.33 -13.16
N TRP A 425 -10.41 15.62 -13.15
CA TRP A 425 -9.39 16.17 -14.05
C TRP A 425 -8.02 15.58 -13.76
N ASN A 426 -7.47 14.80 -14.69
CA ASN A 426 -6.23 14.07 -14.46
C ASN A 426 -4.96 14.92 -14.68
N THR A 427 -5.05 15.96 -15.51
CA THR A 427 -3.88 16.71 -16.00
C THR A 427 -4.14 18.20 -16.13
N ALA A 428 -3.16 19.03 -15.75
CA ALA A 428 -3.15 20.47 -15.97
C ALA A 428 -1.82 20.96 -16.58
N ASN A 429 -1.84 22.05 -17.35
CA ASN A 429 -0.63 22.74 -17.83
C ASN A 429 0.40 21.84 -18.53
N SER A 430 -0.07 20.97 -19.42
CA SER A 430 0.73 19.88 -20.00
C SER A 430 0.72 19.89 -21.53
N THR A 431 1.77 19.33 -22.13
CA THR A 431 2.07 19.47 -23.56
C THR A 431 2.25 18.11 -24.24
N PHE A 432 1.64 17.94 -25.41
CA PHE A 432 2.02 16.95 -26.41
C PHE A 432 2.84 17.63 -27.51
N TRP A 433 3.99 17.05 -27.86
CA TRP A 433 4.86 17.56 -28.91
C TRP A 433 5.33 16.43 -29.83
N ASN A 434 5.02 16.52 -31.13
CA ASN A 434 5.39 15.51 -32.13
C ASN A 434 4.96 14.08 -31.75
N CYS A 435 3.78 13.93 -31.14
CA CYS A 435 3.25 12.64 -30.68
C CYS A 435 2.40 11.93 -31.75
N THR A 436 2.36 10.60 -31.69
CA THR A 436 1.52 9.75 -32.53
C THR A 436 0.72 8.78 -31.66
N ALA A 437 -0.59 8.67 -31.88
CA ALA A 437 -1.44 7.72 -31.17
C ALA A 437 -2.68 7.38 -32.01
N ALA A 438 -3.43 6.34 -31.64
CA ALA A 438 -4.73 6.08 -32.29
C ALA A 438 -5.71 7.25 -32.07
N ARG A 439 -5.63 7.86 -30.87
CA ARG A 439 -6.36 9.06 -30.48
C ARG A 439 -5.52 9.91 -29.51
N VAL A 440 -5.62 11.22 -29.61
CA VAL A 440 -5.08 12.15 -28.60
C VAL A 440 -6.23 12.94 -27.99
N ASP A 441 -6.36 12.85 -26.67
CA ASP A 441 -7.30 13.66 -25.89
C ASP A 441 -6.53 14.84 -25.27
N CYS A 442 -6.81 16.07 -25.70
CA CYS A 442 -6.22 17.28 -25.13
C CYS A 442 -7.34 18.24 -24.73
N TYR A 443 -7.84 18.09 -23.50
CA TYR A 443 -8.87 18.98 -22.94
C TYR A 443 -8.26 20.12 -22.15
N GLN A 444 -8.99 21.23 -22.05
CA GLN A 444 -8.66 22.38 -21.21
C GLN A 444 -9.42 22.28 -19.87
N PRO A 445 -8.76 21.93 -18.75
CA PRO A 445 -9.40 22.03 -17.44
C PRO A 445 -9.72 23.50 -17.12
N PRO A 446 -10.84 23.81 -16.45
CA PRO A 446 -11.06 25.17 -15.96
C PRO A 446 -9.88 25.58 -15.08
N THR A 447 -9.40 26.82 -15.22
CA THR A 447 -8.19 27.38 -14.55
C THR A 447 -6.83 26.89 -15.04
N ALA A 448 -6.76 26.03 -16.07
CA ALA A 448 -5.50 25.54 -16.63
C ALA A 448 -5.54 25.49 -18.18
N GLN A 449 -4.40 25.19 -18.80
CA GLN A 449 -4.31 25.05 -20.25
C GLN A 449 -3.47 23.83 -20.63
N ASN A 450 -3.98 22.94 -21.47
CA ASN A 450 -3.16 21.90 -22.10
C ASN A 450 -2.90 22.25 -23.58
N TRP A 451 -1.80 21.75 -24.13
CA TRP A 451 -1.37 22.04 -25.50
C TRP A 451 -1.01 20.78 -26.27
N ALA A 452 -1.26 20.77 -27.57
CA ALA A 452 -0.82 19.75 -28.50
C ALA A 452 -0.25 20.37 -29.77
N PHE A 453 0.95 19.93 -30.15
CA PHE A 453 1.68 20.41 -31.31
C PHE A 453 2.19 19.23 -32.15
N GLY A 454 1.97 19.26 -33.46
CA GLY A 454 2.56 18.28 -34.39
C GLY A 454 2.09 16.84 -34.14
N THR A 455 0.80 16.64 -33.84
CA THR A 455 0.27 15.34 -33.44
C THR A 455 -0.39 14.57 -34.58
N TRP A 456 -0.09 13.28 -34.71
CA TRP A 456 -0.75 12.34 -35.65
C TRP A 456 -1.73 11.42 -34.91
N ALA A 457 -3.04 11.68 -35.03
CA ALA A 457 -4.07 10.89 -34.35
C ALA A 457 -5.50 11.20 -34.85
N GLN A 458 -6.50 10.50 -34.30
CA GLN A 458 -7.81 11.12 -34.09
C GLN A 458 -7.73 12.12 -32.92
N PHE A 459 -8.55 13.17 -32.93
CA PHE A 459 -8.45 14.26 -31.96
C PHE A 459 -9.73 14.44 -31.16
N ALA A 460 -9.58 14.71 -29.86
CA ALA A 460 -10.68 15.11 -28.98
C ALA A 460 -10.19 16.10 -27.91
N GLY A 461 -11.10 16.96 -27.45
CA GLY A 461 -10.81 17.97 -26.45
C GLY A 461 -10.62 19.38 -26.99
N ASP A 462 -10.77 20.33 -26.09
CA ASP A 462 -10.83 21.78 -26.31
C ASP A 462 -9.56 22.52 -25.85
N GLY A 463 -8.47 21.80 -25.62
CA GLY A 463 -7.13 22.37 -25.41
C GLY A 463 -6.60 23.12 -26.64
N TYR A 464 -5.38 23.63 -26.54
CA TYR A 464 -4.74 24.30 -27.68
C TYR A 464 -4.19 23.26 -28.65
N TRP A 465 -4.44 23.47 -29.94
CA TRP A 465 -3.97 22.60 -31.01
C TRP A 465 -3.24 23.42 -32.08
N GLU A 466 -2.09 22.94 -32.52
CA GLU A 466 -1.37 23.50 -33.67
C GLU A 466 -0.70 22.39 -34.50
N SER A 467 -0.81 22.53 -35.82
CA SER A 467 -0.12 21.64 -36.77
C SER A 467 -0.50 20.16 -36.62
N SER A 468 -1.76 19.85 -36.34
CA SER A 468 -2.30 18.49 -36.32
C SER A 468 -2.11 17.77 -37.68
N ASN A 469 -1.85 16.47 -37.64
CA ASN A 469 -1.46 15.64 -38.80
C ASN A 469 -0.20 16.15 -39.53
N SER A 470 0.77 16.65 -38.77
CA SER A 470 2.07 17.03 -39.29
C SER A 470 3.14 16.82 -38.23
N THR A 471 4.40 16.87 -38.65
CA THR A 471 5.56 16.89 -37.75
C THR A 471 6.18 18.28 -37.81
N ILE A 472 6.60 18.81 -36.67
CA ILE A 472 7.12 20.18 -36.57
C ILE A 472 8.57 20.20 -36.06
N ASN A 473 9.24 21.32 -36.31
CA ASN A 473 10.56 21.63 -35.77
C ASN A 473 10.46 22.62 -34.59
N PRO A 474 11.32 22.50 -33.56
CA PRO A 474 12.33 21.45 -33.36
C PRO A 474 11.72 20.07 -33.15
N ARG A 475 12.48 19.02 -33.51
CA ARG A 475 12.02 17.63 -33.34
C ARG A 475 11.63 17.30 -31.90
N SER A 476 12.47 17.69 -30.94
CA SER A 476 12.20 17.56 -29.51
C SER A 476 12.04 18.94 -28.89
N PHE A 477 10.92 19.14 -28.21
CA PHE A 477 10.69 20.35 -27.42
C PHE A 477 11.56 20.38 -26.17
N TYR A 478 11.69 19.25 -25.47
CA TYR A 478 12.52 19.14 -24.26
C TYR A 478 13.96 19.55 -24.54
N TYR A 479 14.58 19.02 -25.60
CA TYR A 479 15.97 19.33 -25.91
C TYR A 479 16.17 20.73 -26.47
N ALA A 480 15.17 21.30 -27.15
CA ALA A 480 15.21 22.71 -27.53
C ALA A 480 15.14 23.64 -26.31
N GLN A 481 14.30 23.32 -25.32
CA GLN A 481 14.27 24.02 -24.03
C GLN A 481 15.61 23.88 -23.30
N LEU A 482 16.19 22.68 -23.26
CA LEU A 482 17.47 22.42 -22.59
C LEU A 482 18.62 23.19 -23.26
N ALA A 483 18.68 23.19 -24.59
CA ALA A 483 19.66 23.97 -25.34
C ALA A 483 19.56 25.47 -25.02
N ASN A 484 18.33 26.01 -25.01
CA ASN A 484 18.07 27.40 -24.67
C ASN A 484 18.46 27.74 -23.23
N ARG A 485 18.09 26.88 -22.27
CA ARG A 485 18.36 27.10 -20.84
C ARG A 485 19.84 27.05 -20.52
N LEU A 486 20.53 26.03 -21.02
CA LEU A 486 21.96 25.83 -20.78
C LEU A 486 22.84 26.67 -21.70
N ASN A 487 22.24 27.27 -22.73
CA ASN A 487 22.93 28.07 -23.76
C ASN A 487 24.13 27.32 -24.37
N LYS A 488 23.95 26.03 -24.68
CA LYS A 488 24.96 25.15 -25.27
C LYS A 488 24.33 24.15 -26.23
N ASP A 489 25.14 23.55 -27.11
CA ASP A 489 24.71 22.40 -27.90
C ASP A 489 24.50 21.18 -27.00
N VAL A 490 23.31 20.60 -27.09
CA VAL A 490 22.88 19.41 -26.32
C VAL A 490 22.62 18.20 -27.22
N SER A 491 22.96 18.26 -28.51
CA SER A 491 22.72 17.18 -29.49
C SER A 491 23.27 15.81 -29.04
N LYS A 492 24.48 15.79 -28.47
CA LYS A 492 25.09 14.58 -27.89
C LYS A 492 24.37 14.10 -26.63
N GLN A 493 23.93 15.03 -25.78
CA GLN A 493 23.15 14.72 -24.58
C GLN A 493 21.76 14.19 -24.95
N ALA A 494 21.21 14.64 -26.09
CA ALA A 494 19.92 14.22 -26.58
C ALA A 494 19.88 12.74 -26.94
N ASN A 495 20.85 12.29 -27.74
CA ASN A 495 21.00 10.89 -28.14
C ASN A 495 19.68 10.21 -28.61
N ILE A 496 18.78 11.00 -29.20
CA ILE A 496 17.49 10.53 -29.73
C ILE A 496 17.63 10.08 -31.20
N LEU A 497 16.79 9.14 -31.60
CA LEU A 497 16.64 8.72 -32.99
C LEU A 497 16.02 9.85 -33.84
N TYR A 498 16.73 10.24 -34.91
CA TYR A 498 16.20 11.12 -35.96
C TYR A 498 15.73 10.28 -37.16
N PRO A 499 14.60 10.63 -37.80
CA PRO A 499 14.17 10.01 -39.04
C PRO A 499 15.21 10.31 -40.12
N ALA A 500 15.42 9.36 -41.03
CA ALA A 500 16.49 9.44 -42.03
C ALA A 500 16.34 10.64 -42.99
N THR A 501 15.12 11.10 -43.26
CA THR A 501 14.79 12.26 -44.13
C THR A 501 13.36 12.75 -43.87
N GLU A 502 13.08 14.04 -43.99
CA GLU A 502 11.71 14.56 -44.25
C GLU A 502 11.50 14.58 -45.78
N PRO A 503 10.70 13.67 -46.36
CA PRO A 503 10.48 13.68 -47.79
C PRO A 503 9.67 14.93 -48.19
N SER A 504 10.11 15.62 -49.24
CA SER A 504 9.30 16.65 -49.90
C SER A 504 7.95 16.06 -50.30
N SER A 505 6.86 16.81 -50.14
CA SER A 505 5.55 16.46 -50.72
C SER A 505 5.58 16.45 -52.26
N SER A 506 6.67 16.88 -52.86
CA SER A 506 6.94 16.87 -54.30
C SER A 506 8.44 16.58 -54.52
N PRO A 507 8.89 15.32 -54.36
CA PRO A 507 10.28 14.96 -54.57
C PRO A 507 10.63 15.04 -56.06
N THR A 508 11.87 15.39 -56.39
CA THR A 508 12.37 15.20 -57.77
C THR A 508 12.44 13.71 -58.10
N VAL A 509 12.60 13.35 -59.39
CA VAL A 509 12.73 11.95 -59.81
C VAL A 509 13.93 11.28 -59.13
N GLU A 510 15.03 12.01 -58.98
CA GLU A 510 16.25 11.56 -58.30
C GLU A 510 15.99 11.35 -56.80
N GLN A 511 15.34 12.31 -56.12
CA GLN A 511 14.97 12.17 -54.70
C GLN A 511 14.01 11.00 -54.48
N ALA A 512 13.05 10.79 -55.38
CA ALA A 512 12.14 9.65 -55.32
C ALA A 512 12.89 8.32 -55.52
N ALA A 513 13.88 8.26 -56.42
CA ALA A 513 14.73 7.09 -56.61
C ALA A 513 15.59 6.78 -55.36
N GLU A 514 16.13 7.81 -54.71
CA GLU A 514 16.84 7.69 -53.43
C GLU A 514 15.92 7.17 -52.32
N LEU A 515 14.71 7.74 -52.18
CA LEU A 515 13.72 7.29 -51.20
C LEU A 515 13.26 5.84 -51.47
N MET A 516 13.05 5.44 -52.73
CA MET A 516 12.73 4.05 -53.09
C MET A 516 13.87 3.09 -52.77
N ALA A 517 15.12 3.49 -52.99
CA ALA A 517 16.29 2.69 -52.63
C ALA A 517 16.41 2.56 -51.10
N ALA A 518 16.18 3.64 -50.35
CA ALA A 518 16.15 3.64 -48.89
C ALA A 518 15.03 2.75 -48.33
N ALA A 519 13.83 2.78 -48.93
CA ALA A 519 12.67 1.99 -48.53
C ALA A 519 12.85 0.45 -48.66
N ARG A 520 13.90 -0.01 -49.36
CA ARG A 520 14.28 -1.44 -49.39
C ARG A 520 14.89 -1.93 -48.08
N LYS A 521 15.28 -1.02 -47.18
CA LYS A 521 15.80 -1.32 -45.85
C LYS A 521 14.72 -0.99 -44.81
N PRO A 522 14.46 -1.87 -43.84
CA PRO A 522 13.59 -1.53 -42.72
C PRO A 522 14.10 -0.30 -41.97
N ALA A 523 13.19 0.59 -41.56
CA ALA A 523 13.54 1.71 -40.70
C ALA A 523 14.06 1.23 -39.33
N ILE A 524 15.00 1.97 -38.75
CA ILE A 524 15.44 1.72 -37.37
C ILE A 524 14.25 2.03 -36.44
N THR A 525 13.81 1.06 -35.66
CA THR A 525 12.76 1.24 -34.65
C THR A 525 13.38 1.77 -33.35
N ILE A 526 12.56 2.33 -32.45
CA ILE A 526 13.01 2.70 -31.10
C ILE A 526 13.57 1.48 -30.35
N SER A 527 12.96 0.30 -30.52
CA SER A 527 13.48 -0.95 -29.98
C SER A 527 14.90 -1.24 -30.49
N ASN A 528 15.14 -1.18 -31.81
CA ASN A 528 16.48 -1.38 -32.40
C ASN A 528 17.48 -0.31 -31.93
N TRP A 529 17.02 0.93 -31.77
CA TRP A 529 17.84 2.02 -31.22
C TRP A 529 18.29 1.68 -29.80
N ILE A 530 17.39 1.26 -28.92
CA ILE A 530 17.75 0.90 -27.54
C ILE A 530 18.72 -0.30 -27.49
N ASP A 531 18.57 -1.32 -28.36
CA ASP A 531 19.52 -2.45 -28.41
C ASP A 531 20.95 -2.01 -28.73
N LYS A 532 21.10 -0.86 -29.39
CA LYS A 532 22.38 -0.26 -29.75
C LYS A 532 22.89 0.76 -28.71
N ALA A 533 22.16 0.98 -27.62
CA ALA A 533 22.58 1.89 -26.55
C ALA A 533 23.96 1.52 -25.94
N PRO A 534 24.28 0.24 -25.67
CA PRO A 534 25.61 -0.12 -25.15
C PRO A 534 26.77 0.18 -26.11
N GLU A 535 26.49 0.28 -27.42
CA GLU A 535 27.48 0.67 -28.44
C GLU A 535 27.62 2.20 -28.53
N ARG A 536 26.50 2.95 -28.40
CA ARG A 536 26.50 4.41 -28.43
C ARG A 536 27.06 5.03 -27.15
N ASN A 537 26.65 4.51 -26.01
CA ASN A 537 26.98 4.97 -24.65
C ASN A 537 27.49 3.78 -23.84
N SER A 538 28.75 3.39 -24.02
CA SER A 538 29.28 2.22 -23.32
C SER A 538 29.46 2.48 -21.83
N ILE A 539 29.05 1.52 -21.00
CA ILE A 539 29.22 1.54 -19.53
C ILE A 539 30.39 0.62 -19.18
N SER A 540 31.42 1.15 -18.53
CA SER A 540 32.64 0.38 -18.25
C SER A 540 32.40 -0.71 -17.19
N THR A 541 32.80 -1.94 -17.52
CA THR A 541 32.83 -3.09 -16.59
C THR A 541 34.24 -3.35 -16.04
N THR A 542 35.17 -2.41 -16.24
CA THR A 542 36.56 -2.55 -15.77
C THR A 542 36.61 -2.56 -14.24
N ALA A 543 37.06 -3.67 -13.67
CA ALA A 543 37.10 -3.89 -12.22
C ALA A 543 38.52 -3.92 -11.64
N ALA A 544 39.44 -3.15 -12.23
CA ALA A 544 40.83 -3.10 -11.77
C ALA A 544 40.89 -2.73 -10.27
N ASN A 545 41.53 -3.58 -9.46
CA ASN A 545 41.68 -3.45 -8.00
C ASN A 545 40.40 -3.65 -7.16
N ALA A 546 39.27 -4.03 -7.74
CA ALA A 546 38.07 -4.40 -6.97
C ALA A 546 38.21 -5.81 -6.39
N LYS A 547 37.83 -5.98 -5.12
CA LYS A 547 37.73 -7.32 -4.50
C LYS A 547 36.41 -7.98 -4.87
N THR A 548 36.37 -9.31 -4.83
CA THR A 548 35.09 -10.04 -4.93
C THR A 548 34.37 -10.01 -3.59
N ILE A 549 33.03 -10.14 -3.59
CA ILE A 549 32.27 -10.25 -2.33
C ILE A 549 32.70 -11.48 -1.50
N ASP A 550 33.18 -12.53 -2.16
CA ASP A 550 33.71 -13.73 -1.50
C ASP A 550 35.05 -13.47 -0.79
N GLN A 551 35.86 -12.52 -1.29
CA GLN A 551 37.09 -12.07 -0.63
C GLN A 551 36.83 -11.09 0.53
N ILE A 552 35.73 -10.35 0.48
CA ILE A 552 35.29 -9.43 1.55
C ILE A 552 34.65 -10.22 2.69
N GLY A 553 33.86 -11.25 2.35
CA GLY A 553 33.07 -12.03 3.29
C GLY A 553 31.72 -11.38 3.61
N TYR A 554 30.74 -12.20 4.00
CA TYR A 554 29.41 -11.77 4.38
C TYR A 554 28.82 -12.74 5.41
N LYS A 555 27.98 -12.24 6.33
CA LYS A 555 27.36 -13.04 7.38
C LYS A 555 25.94 -13.45 6.98
N PRO A 556 25.49 -14.66 7.34
CA PRO A 556 24.08 -15.02 7.28
C PRO A 556 23.22 -14.07 8.15
N ALA A 557 21.93 -14.00 7.85
CA ALA A 557 20.98 -13.30 8.72
C ALA A 557 20.93 -13.95 10.11
N ASP A 558 20.77 -13.12 11.14
CA ASP A 558 20.60 -13.61 12.52
C ASP A 558 19.29 -14.39 12.66
N VAL A 559 19.33 -15.44 13.47
CA VAL A 559 18.11 -16.18 13.84
C VAL A 559 17.33 -15.35 14.87
N PRO A 560 16.07 -14.95 14.59
CA PRO A 560 15.30 -14.16 15.53
C PRO A 560 15.10 -14.89 16.86
N ALA A 561 15.19 -14.14 17.97
CA ALA A 561 14.86 -14.68 19.29
C ALA A 561 13.36 -14.94 19.40
N MET A 562 13.00 -16.09 19.98
CA MET A 562 11.60 -16.47 20.18
C MET A 562 11.12 -16.05 21.57
N ALA A 563 9.90 -15.53 21.67
CA ALA A 563 9.24 -15.37 22.96
C ALA A 563 8.95 -16.76 23.57
N PRO A 564 8.71 -16.84 24.89
CA PRO A 564 8.22 -18.07 25.51
C PRO A 564 7.01 -18.63 24.76
N LYS A 565 6.87 -19.94 24.73
CA LYS A 565 5.75 -20.59 24.02
C LYS A 565 4.41 -20.14 24.61
N MET A 566 3.45 -19.82 23.76
CA MET A 566 2.06 -19.60 24.18
C MET A 566 1.40 -20.95 24.51
N SER A 567 0.74 -21.03 25.66
CA SER A 567 0.08 -22.26 26.12
C SER A 567 -1.11 -21.96 27.04
N VAL A 568 -1.90 -22.99 27.31
CA VAL A 568 -2.93 -22.97 28.35
C VAL A 568 -2.34 -23.53 29.64
N LEU A 569 -2.31 -22.74 30.71
CA LEU A 569 -1.82 -23.13 32.03
C LEU A 569 -2.90 -22.85 33.07
N ASN A 570 -3.44 -23.89 33.71
CA ASN A 570 -4.53 -23.75 34.68
C ASN A 570 -5.69 -22.90 34.15
N GLY A 571 -6.06 -23.01 32.87
CA GLY A 571 -7.12 -22.20 32.24
C GLY A 571 -6.78 -20.71 32.01
N TRP A 572 -5.51 -20.33 32.15
CA TRP A 572 -4.97 -19.05 31.67
C TRP A 572 -4.27 -19.23 30.33
N LEU A 573 -4.39 -18.24 29.45
CA LEU A 573 -3.51 -18.10 28.29
C LEU A 573 -2.22 -17.40 28.75
N VAL A 574 -1.10 -18.09 28.61
CA VAL A 574 0.20 -17.63 29.10
C VAL A 574 1.25 -17.69 28.00
N ARG A 575 2.27 -16.83 28.12
CA ARG A 575 3.57 -17.01 27.47
C ARG A 575 4.56 -17.45 28.55
N GLY A 576 4.99 -18.71 28.50
CA GLY A 576 5.72 -19.32 29.62
C GLY A 576 4.80 -19.49 30.84
N ASN A 577 5.03 -18.73 31.90
CA ASN A 577 4.20 -18.74 33.11
C ASN A 577 3.49 -17.40 33.36
N THR A 578 3.56 -16.46 32.41
CA THR A 578 3.01 -15.11 32.55
C THR A 578 1.69 -15.00 31.81
N VAL A 579 0.63 -14.58 32.51
CA VAL A 579 -0.68 -14.29 31.91
C VAL A 579 -0.56 -13.20 30.86
N MET A 580 -1.13 -13.45 29.67
CA MET A 580 -1.17 -12.46 28.59
C MET A 580 -2.29 -11.44 28.83
N ALA A 581 -1.98 -10.15 28.70
CA ALA A 581 -2.91 -9.03 28.90
C ALA A 581 -2.59 -7.88 27.94
N GLY A 582 -3.60 -7.14 27.50
CA GLY A 582 -3.47 -6.03 26.56
C GLY A 582 -4.74 -5.82 25.73
N LYS A 583 -4.75 -4.77 24.90
CA LYS A 583 -5.84 -4.46 23.97
C LYS A 583 -5.88 -5.44 22.80
N HIS A 584 -7.03 -5.53 22.14
CA HIS A 584 -7.17 -6.22 20.87
C HIS A 584 -7.32 -5.20 19.74
N PHE A 585 -6.88 -5.57 18.55
CA PHE A 585 -7.07 -4.77 17.35
C PHE A 585 -7.74 -5.60 16.26
N GLU A 586 -8.84 -5.11 15.70
CA GLU A 586 -9.56 -5.76 14.61
C GLU A 586 -9.15 -5.18 13.25
N THR A 587 -8.93 -6.07 12.28
CA THR A 587 -8.62 -5.65 10.92
C THR A 587 -9.76 -4.84 10.28
N PRO A 588 -9.46 -3.77 9.52
CA PRO A 588 -10.43 -3.13 8.64
C PRO A 588 -11.00 -4.10 7.61
N TRP A 589 -12.29 -3.95 7.25
CA TRP A 589 -13.02 -4.91 6.41
C TRP A 589 -12.94 -4.62 4.90
N TRP A 590 -12.91 -3.33 4.52
CA TRP A 590 -12.95 -2.94 3.11
C TRP A 590 -12.49 -1.50 2.85
N SER A 591 -12.70 -0.53 3.77
CA SER A 591 -12.53 0.91 3.50
C SER A 591 -11.09 1.41 3.30
N GLY A 592 -10.95 2.56 2.62
CA GLY A 592 -9.70 3.33 2.49
C GLY A 592 -9.40 3.85 1.07
N THR A 593 -8.33 4.61 0.93
CA THR A 593 -7.76 5.01 -0.36
C THR A 593 -6.24 5.01 -0.26
N VAL A 594 -5.56 5.04 -1.40
CA VAL A 594 -4.09 5.19 -1.48
C VAL A 594 -3.65 6.66 -1.41
N HIS A 595 -4.59 7.60 -1.38
CA HIS A 595 -4.27 9.03 -1.34
C HIS A 595 -3.63 9.44 0.01
N PRO A 596 -2.63 10.35 -0.01
CA PRO A 596 -1.91 10.79 1.20
C PRO A 596 -2.77 11.39 2.31
N ASP A 597 -3.88 12.06 1.98
CA ASP A 597 -4.80 12.67 2.93
C ASP A 597 -5.45 11.63 3.86
N TYR A 598 -5.69 10.40 3.36
CA TYR A 598 -6.18 9.28 4.15
C TYR A 598 -5.04 8.49 4.81
N THR A 599 -4.01 8.14 4.05
CA THR A 599 -2.93 7.26 4.53
C THR A 599 -2.08 7.91 5.62
N GLY A 600 -1.91 9.24 5.58
CA GLY A 600 -1.16 9.99 6.59
C GLY A 600 -1.93 10.31 7.88
N THR A 601 -3.26 10.12 7.92
CA THR A 601 -4.10 10.64 9.02
C THR A 601 -5.08 9.64 9.62
N THR A 602 -5.69 8.79 8.78
CA THR A 602 -6.89 8.02 9.12
C THR A 602 -6.67 6.52 9.02
N ALA A 603 -5.76 6.10 8.13
CA ALA A 603 -5.52 4.71 7.86
C ALA A 603 -5.10 3.92 9.12
N LYS A 604 -5.56 2.67 9.17
CA LYS A 604 -5.20 1.71 10.22
C LYS A 604 -4.53 0.47 9.60
N PRO A 605 -3.65 -0.22 10.34
CA PRO A 605 -2.99 -1.40 9.81
C PRO A 605 -3.93 -2.53 9.40
N ALA A 606 -3.57 -3.26 8.35
CA ALA A 606 -4.26 -4.46 7.89
C ALA A 606 -3.24 -5.47 7.33
N ILE A 607 -3.16 -6.68 7.92
CA ILE A 607 -2.11 -7.67 7.57
C ILE A 607 -2.15 -8.02 6.07
N THR A 608 -3.34 -8.17 5.49
CA THR A 608 -3.53 -8.64 4.10
C THR A 608 -4.04 -7.55 3.16
N ARG A 609 -3.86 -6.27 3.51
CA ARG A 609 -4.04 -5.16 2.57
C ARG A 609 -2.79 -5.05 1.69
N TRP A 610 -3.00 -4.82 0.41
CA TRP A 610 -1.94 -4.73 -0.56
C TRP A 610 -2.13 -3.55 -1.51
N VAL A 611 -1.06 -2.78 -1.68
CA VAL A 611 -0.92 -1.69 -2.65
C VAL A 611 0.36 -1.94 -3.45
N PRO A 612 0.27 -2.12 -4.78
CA PRO A 612 1.43 -2.43 -5.60
C PRO A 612 2.55 -1.41 -5.44
N GLY A 613 3.77 -1.87 -5.13
CA GLY A 613 4.97 -1.05 -5.07
C GLY A 613 5.06 -0.05 -3.91
N GLN A 614 4.10 -0.06 -2.98
CA GLN A 614 4.04 0.92 -1.89
C GLN A 614 3.90 0.22 -0.54
N THR A 615 4.68 0.66 0.45
CA THR A 615 4.71 0.12 1.81
C THR A 615 4.49 1.22 2.83
N GLY A 616 3.73 0.91 3.89
CA GLY A 616 3.39 1.86 4.95
C GLY A 616 1.97 1.66 5.45
N THR A 617 1.61 2.33 6.55
CA THR A 617 0.26 2.24 7.11
C THR A 617 -0.81 2.74 6.13
N GLY A 618 -1.83 1.93 5.88
CA GLY A 618 -2.86 2.23 4.87
C GLY A 618 -2.51 1.81 3.45
N LEU A 619 -1.24 1.49 3.19
CA LEU A 619 -0.73 0.96 1.93
C LEU A 619 -0.53 -0.56 2.08
N THR A 620 0.59 -1.13 1.64
CA THR A 620 1.02 -2.45 2.11
C THR A 620 1.71 -2.28 3.46
N ASP A 621 1.03 -2.58 4.57
CA ASP A 621 1.57 -2.40 5.93
C ASP A 621 2.88 -3.18 6.16
N ASP A 622 3.94 -2.57 6.69
CA ASP A 622 5.15 -3.30 7.14
C ASP A 622 4.85 -4.02 8.47
N LEU A 623 4.86 -5.36 8.46
CA LEU A 623 4.49 -6.15 9.62
C LEU A 623 5.47 -6.00 10.81
N ASP A 624 6.73 -5.66 10.55
CA ASP A 624 7.68 -5.35 11.63
C ASP A 624 7.30 -4.04 12.34
N GLU A 625 6.85 -3.04 11.59
CA GLU A 625 6.30 -1.80 12.14
C GLU A 625 4.95 -2.02 12.83
N VAL A 626 4.04 -2.81 12.24
CA VAL A 626 2.76 -3.15 12.86
C VAL A 626 2.96 -3.84 14.21
N SER A 627 3.82 -4.85 14.28
CA SER A 627 4.09 -5.56 15.53
C SER A 627 4.80 -4.66 16.58
N SER A 628 5.63 -3.73 16.13
CA SER A 628 6.27 -2.75 17.02
C SER A 628 5.27 -1.71 17.55
N TRP A 629 4.34 -1.25 16.70
CA TRP A 629 3.21 -0.41 17.07
C TRP A 629 2.31 -1.10 18.10
N MET A 630 2.00 -2.39 17.89
CA MET A 630 1.21 -3.17 18.84
C MET A 630 1.86 -3.21 20.24
N LEU A 631 3.16 -3.50 20.32
CA LEU A 631 3.89 -3.48 21.60
C LEU A 631 3.90 -2.09 22.24
N LYS A 632 4.07 -1.04 21.44
CA LYS A 632 4.07 0.35 21.91
C LYS A 632 2.72 0.71 22.54
N ASP A 633 1.63 0.37 21.88
CA ASP A 633 0.26 0.77 22.24
C ASP A 633 -0.45 -0.23 23.16
N ASN A 634 0.28 -1.22 23.68
CA ASN A 634 -0.21 -2.27 24.57
C ASN A 634 -1.33 -3.11 23.94
N ILE A 635 -1.18 -3.44 22.65
CA ILE A 635 -2.06 -4.33 21.89
C ILE A 635 -1.40 -5.71 21.87
N VAL A 636 -2.08 -6.71 22.41
CA VAL A 636 -1.55 -8.08 22.54
C VAL A 636 -2.05 -8.99 21.42
N ALA A 637 -3.25 -8.72 20.89
CA ALA A 637 -3.90 -9.56 19.89
C ALA A 637 -4.30 -8.77 18.65
N PHE A 638 -4.02 -9.32 17.47
CA PHE A 638 -4.53 -8.85 16.19
C PHE A 638 -5.58 -9.83 15.68
N GLU A 639 -6.81 -9.37 15.50
CA GLU A 639 -7.91 -10.16 14.94
C GLU A 639 -7.99 -9.97 13.43
N HIS A 640 -7.85 -11.08 12.69
CA HIS A 640 -7.82 -11.06 11.25
C HIS A 640 -8.96 -11.89 10.65
N ASN A 641 -9.64 -11.30 9.67
CA ASN A 641 -10.54 -11.94 8.71
C ASN A 641 -10.21 -11.41 7.30
N TYR A 642 -10.64 -12.11 6.24
CA TYR A 642 -10.51 -11.61 4.87
C TYR A 642 -11.54 -10.51 4.58
N GLY A 643 -11.20 -9.57 3.68
CA GLY A 643 -12.06 -8.41 3.39
C GLY A 643 -13.37 -8.75 2.66
N LEU A 644 -14.31 -7.80 2.65
CA LEU A 644 -15.63 -7.99 2.00
C LEU A 644 -15.52 -8.11 0.47
N TRP A 645 -14.63 -7.33 -0.15
CA TRP A 645 -14.37 -7.35 -1.57
C TRP A 645 -12.94 -6.96 -1.89
N TYR A 646 -12.49 -7.43 -3.05
CA TYR A 646 -11.19 -7.09 -3.61
C TYR A 646 -11.18 -5.70 -4.26
N ASP A 647 -12.23 -5.40 -5.04
CA ASP A 647 -12.34 -4.19 -5.86
C ASP A 647 -13.08 -3.08 -5.10
N ARG A 648 -12.39 -1.96 -4.85
CA ARG A 648 -12.96 -0.82 -4.12
C ARG A 648 -14.09 -0.11 -4.87
N ARG A 649 -14.35 -0.41 -6.15
CA ARG A 649 -15.60 0.04 -6.82
C ARG A 649 -16.85 -0.42 -6.07
N ARG A 650 -16.80 -1.54 -5.34
CA ARG A 650 -17.91 -2.09 -4.54
C ARG A 650 -18.27 -1.30 -3.28
N ASP A 651 -17.54 -0.22 -3.00
CA ASP A 651 -17.88 0.73 -1.95
C ASP A 651 -19.21 1.43 -2.14
N ASP A 652 -19.67 1.53 -3.39
CA ASP A 652 -21.02 1.96 -3.75
C ASP A 652 -22.12 1.04 -3.15
N HIS A 653 -21.74 -0.13 -2.64
CA HIS A 653 -22.64 -1.18 -2.14
C HIS A 653 -23.67 -1.64 -3.19
N GLU A 654 -23.27 -1.59 -4.46
CA GLU A 654 -24.08 -2.08 -5.57
C GLU A 654 -23.96 -3.60 -5.74
N ARG A 655 -24.92 -4.18 -6.46
CA ARG A 655 -24.98 -5.64 -6.74
C ARG A 655 -24.73 -5.99 -8.20
N ILE A 656 -24.37 -4.99 -8.99
CA ILE A 656 -24.22 -5.11 -10.44
C ILE A 656 -22.82 -5.63 -10.80
N ARG A 657 -22.73 -6.27 -11.97
CA ARG A 657 -21.47 -6.68 -12.56
C ARG A 657 -20.68 -5.45 -13.00
N ARG A 658 -19.37 -5.43 -12.75
CA ARG A 658 -18.46 -4.39 -13.26
C ARG A 658 -18.22 -4.59 -14.77
N MET A 659 -18.08 -3.48 -15.48
CA MET A 659 -17.94 -3.49 -16.94
C MET A 659 -16.63 -4.13 -17.40
N ASP A 660 -15.58 -3.99 -16.60
CA ASP A 660 -14.21 -4.41 -16.90
C ASP A 660 -13.43 -4.73 -15.61
N GLY A 661 -12.18 -5.15 -15.77
CA GLY A 661 -11.25 -5.43 -14.67
C GLY A 661 -10.48 -4.22 -14.14
N ASP A 662 -10.90 -2.96 -14.40
CA ASP A 662 -10.23 -1.76 -13.86
C ASP A 662 -10.54 -1.56 -12.36
N VAL A 663 -10.07 -2.51 -11.57
CA VAL A 663 -10.23 -2.58 -10.11
C VAL A 663 -9.44 -1.49 -9.39
N TRP A 664 -9.96 -1.03 -8.25
CA TRP A 664 -9.33 0.06 -7.49
C TRP A 664 -8.66 -0.43 -6.20
N ALA A 665 -7.46 0.11 -5.92
CA ALA A 665 -6.69 -0.15 -4.69
C ALA A 665 -7.13 0.80 -3.54
N PRO A 666 -6.86 0.48 -2.26
CA PRO A 666 -6.10 -0.66 -1.76
C PRO A 666 -6.84 -1.99 -1.90
N PHE A 667 -6.10 -3.07 -2.20
CA PHE A 667 -6.68 -4.40 -2.36
C PHE A 667 -6.70 -5.14 -1.02
N TYR A 668 -7.90 -5.53 -0.57
CA TYR A 668 -8.04 -6.47 0.54
C TYR A 668 -8.00 -7.88 -0.03
N GLU A 669 -6.82 -8.50 0.03
CA GLU A 669 -6.57 -9.76 -0.63
C GLU A 669 -7.42 -10.90 -0.04
N LEU A 670 -7.86 -11.78 -0.93
CA LEU A 670 -8.71 -12.92 -0.62
C LEU A 670 -7.87 -14.21 -0.58
N PRO A 671 -8.31 -15.24 0.18
CA PRO A 671 -7.51 -16.44 0.44
C PRO A 671 -7.34 -17.39 -0.77
N PHE A 672 -8.09 -17.18 -1.85
CA PHE A 672 -8.12 -18.05 -3.04
C PHE A 672 -7.39 -17.44 -4.22
N ALA A 673 -6.74 -18.29 -5.02
CA ALA A 673 -6.04 -17.85 -6.21
C ALA A 673 -7.01 -17.62 -7.38
N ARG A 674 -6.69 -16.63 -8.21
CA ARG A 674 -7.35 -16.43 -9.52
C ARG A 674 -6.80 -17.42 -10.54
N THR A 675 -7.63 -17.77 -11.52
CA THR A 675 -7.36 -18.87 -12.47
C THR A 675 -6.76 -18.44 -13.79
N GLY A 676 -6.83 -17.14 -14.09
CA GLY A 676 -6.62 -16.60 -15.44
C GLY A 676 -7.75 -16.95 -16.43
N LYS A 677 -8.83 -17.62 -15.99
CA LYS A 677 -9.91 -18.14 -16.84
C LYS A 677 -11.28 -17.58 -16.46
N GLY A 678 -12.10 -17.32 -17.48
CA GLY A 678 -13.43 -16.72 -17.31
C GLY A 678 -13.37 -15.33 -16.68
N LEU A 679 -14.54 -14.74 -16.39
CA LEU A 679 -14.65 -13.45 -15.72
C LEU A 679 -15.56 -13.61 -14.48
N ALA A 680 -15.10 -13.06 -13.35
CA ALA A 680 -15.87 -12.85 -12.14
C ALA A 680 -16.66 -11.53 -12.22
N TYR A 681 -17.47 -11.22 -11.20
CA TYR A 681 -18.31 -10.01 -11.21
C TYR A 681 -17.54 -8.68 -11.08
N ASP A 682 -16.28 -8.74 -10.67
CA ASP A 682 -15.33 -7.62 -10.64
C ASP A 682 -14.61 -7.39 -11.98
N GLY A 683 -14.83 -8.23 -13.00
CA GLY A 683 -14.21 -8.14 -14.31
C GLY A 683 -12.81 -8.76 -14.42
N LEU A 684 -12.26 -9.31 -13.33
CA LEU A 684 -11.03 -10.11 -13.34
C LEU A 684 -11.35 -11.60 -13.48
N SER A 685 -10.33 -12.47 -13.61
CA SER A 685 -10.60 -13.90 -13.76
C SER A 685 -11.19 -14.55 -12.50
N LYS A 686 -11.92 -15.65 -12.71
CA LYS A 686 -12.57 -16.39 -11.62
C LYS A 686 -11.57 -17.02 -10.66
N TYR A 687 -11.98 -17.20 -9.42
CA TYR A 687 -11.24 -17.93 -8.39
C TYR A 687 -11.29 -19.45 -8.61
N ASP A 688 -10.28 -20.14 -8.10
CA ASP A 688 -10.33 -21.58 -7.84
C ASP A 688 -10.26 -21.81 -6.34
N LEU A 689 -11.38 -22.24 -5.74
CA LEU A 689 -11.52 -22.49 -4.32
C LEU A 689 -10.66 -23.66 -3.82
N THR A 690 -10.02 -24.42 -4.72
CA THR A 690 -9.06 -25.48 -4.38
C THR A 690 -7.60 -25.02 -4.47
N LYS A 691 -7.36 -23.79 -4.93
CA LYS A 691 -6.03 -23.16 -5.02
C LYS A 691 -5.99 -21.90 -4.18
N TYR A 692 -4.88 -21.69 -3.49
CA TYR A 692 -4.77 -20.64 -2.48
C TYR A 692 -3.86 -19.51 -2.92
N ASN A 693 -4.22 -18.28 -2.54
CA ASN A 693 -3.42 -17.09 -2.78
C ASN A 693 -2.15 -17.14 -1.90
N THR A 694 -1.01 -17.43 -2.52
CA THR A 694 0.26 -17.61 -1.80
C THR A 694 0.67 -16.37 -1.02
N TRP A 695 0.41 -15.18 -1.56
CA TRP A 695 0.73 -13.91 -0.91
C TRP A 695 -0.05 -13.72 0.39
N TYR A 696 -1.39 -13.87 0.33
CA TYR A 696 -2.27 -13.75 1.51
C TYR A 696 -1.81 -14.65 2.66
N TRP A 697 -1.56 -15.92 2.36
CA TRP A 697 -1.20 -16.93 3.34
C TRP A 697 0.23 -16.76 3.89
N ALA A 698 1.19 -16.38 3.03
CA ALA A 698 2.55 -16.05 3.45
C ALA A 698 2.57 -14.81 4.34
N ARG A 699 1.73 -13.81 4.06
CA ARG A 699 1.63 -12.58 4.86
C ARG A 699 1.11 -12.85 6.27
N LEU A 700 0.06 -13.66 6.39
CA LEU A 700 -0.44 -14.11 7.69
C LEU A 700 0.59 -14.96 8.44
N LYS A 701 1.30 -15.85 7.74
CA LYS A 701 2.37 -16.66 8.33
C LYS A 701 3.49 -15.79 8.87
N LYS A 702 3.93 -14.78 8.12
CA LYS A 702 4.95 -13.81 8.57
C LYS A 702 4.49 -13.08 9.83
N PHE A 703 3.23 -12.65 9.91
CA PHE A 703 2.69 -12.03 11.13
C PHE A 703 2.68 -13.02 12.31
N ALA A 704 2.25 -14.27 12.11
CA ALA A 704 2.26 -15.30 13.15
C ALA A 704 3.70 -15.59 13.67
N ASP A 705 4.70 -15.58 12.77
CA ASP A 705 6.11 -15.71 13.15
C ASP A 705 6.58 -14.52 14.00
N LEU A 706 6.20 -13.30 13.62
CA LEU A 706 6.47 -12.10 14.45
C LEU A 706 5.74 -12.16 15.80
N ALA A 707 4.53 -12.70 15.83
CA ALA A 707 3.79 -12.89 17.07
C ALA A 707 4.52 -13.86 18.01
N ASP A 708 5.10 -14.93 17.47
CA ASP A 708 5.92 -15.87 18.23
C ASP A 708 7.28 -15.32 18.68
N GLN A 709 7.84 -14.36 17.95
CA GLN A 709 9.07 -13.66 18.34
C GLN A 709 8.81 -12.61 19.42
N LYS A 710 7.71 -11.87 19.30
CA LYS A 710 7.42 -10.66 20.10
C LYS A 710 6.40 -10.88 21.22
N GLY A 711 5.90 -12.10 21.39
CA GLY A 711 4.93 -12.42 22.45
C GLY A 711 3.51 -11.93 22.17
N LEU A 712 3.15 -11.74 20.90
CA LEU A 712 1.81 -11.32 20.47
C LEU A 712 0.93 -12.54 20.11
N VAL A 713 -0.32 -12.26 19.74
CA VAL A 713 -1.33 -13.24 19.31
C VAL A 713 -1.94 -12.83 17.97
N LEU A 714 -2.05 -13.77 17.04
CA LEU A 714 -2.95 -13.70 15.90
C LEU A 714 -4.24 -14.45 16.22
N ILE A 715 -5.37 -13.75 16.26
CA ILE A 715 -6.70 -14.38 16.29
C ILE A 715 -7.14 -14.51 14.83
N HIS A 716 -7.07 -15.72 14.30
CA HIS A 716 -7.40 -16.01 12.90
C HIS A 716 -8.86 -16.46 12.80
N GLN A 717 -9.69 -15.60 12.21
CA GLN A 717 -11.09 -15.87 11.92
C GLN A 717 -11.17 -16.62 10.59
N ASN A 718 -11.45 -17.92 10.62
CA ASN A 718 -11.40 -18.75 9.41
C ASN A 718 -12.41 -18.28 8.35
N TYR A 719 -13.62 -17.91 8.77
CA TYR A 719 -14.67 -17.36 7.92
C TYR A 719 -15.01 -15.91 8.28
N PHE A 720 -15.72 -15.24 7.38
CA PHE A 720 -16.32 -13.94 7.65
C PHE A 720 -17.81 -13.99 7.27
N GLN A 721 -18.67 -14.21 8.28
CA GLN A 721 -20.08 -14.48 8.06
C GLN A 721 -20.82 -13.29 7.43
N HIS A 722 -20.34 -12.07 7.63
CA HIS A 722 -20.94 -10.85 7.10
C HIS A 722 -21.21 -10.90 5.58
N ASN A 723 -20.40 -11.67 4.84
CA ASN A 723 -20.55 -11.89 3.40
C ASN A 723 -21.82 -12.67 3.00
N ILE A 724 -22.47 -13.40 3.91
CA ILE A 724 -23.55 -14.37 3.59
C ILE A 724 -24.91 -14.09 4.27
N ILE A 725 -25.07 -13.00 5.03
CA ILE A 725 -26.31 -12.73 5.79
C ILE A 725 -26.88 -11.32 5.71
N GLU A 726 -26.10 -10.33 5.26
CA GLU A 726 -26.47 -8.94 5.55
C GLU A 726 -26.85 -8.10 4.33
N ALA A 727 -25.95 -7.96 3.36
CA ALA A 727 -26.17 -7.10 2.20
C ALA A 727 -25.70 -7.79 0.92
N GLY A 728 -26.43 -7.56 -0.17
CA GLY A 728 -26.16 -8.17 -1.46
C GLY A 728 -24.79 -7.83 -2.02
N ALA A 729 -24.31 -6.61 -1.78
CA ALA A 729 -22.99 -6.17 -2.24
C ALA A 729 -21.85 -7.03 -1.69
N HIS A 730 -21.95 -7.43 -0.41
CA HIS A 730 -20.92 -8.24 0.27
C HIS A 730 -20.82 -9.63 -0.35
N TYR A 731 -21.95 -10.16 -0.85
CA TYR A 731 -22.00 -11.45 -1.54
C TYR A 731 -21.65 -11.36 -3.03
N THR A 732 -21.77 -10.17 -3.64
CA THR A 732 -21.68 -9.99 -5.09
C THR A 732 -20.33 -10.42 -5.64
N ASP A 733 -19.24 -10.00 -4.98
CA ASP A 733 -17.86 -10.32 -5.35
C ASP A 733 -17.27 -11.47 -4.49
N PHE A 734 -18.08 -12.10 -3.64
CA PHE A 734 -17.64 -13.17 -2.74
C PHE A 734 -17.11 -14.37 -3.54
N PRO A 735 -15.90 -14.91 -3.26
CA PRO A 735 -15.31 -15.99 -4.07
C PRO A 735 -16.15 -17.26 -4.15
N TRP A 736 -16.87 -17.60 -3.09
CA TRP A 736 -17.66 -18.84 -3.04
C TRP A 736 -18.92 -18.81 -3.91
N ARG A 737 -19.37 -17.61 -4.31
CA ARG A 737 -20.52 -17.46 -5.22
C ARG A 737 -20.24 -18.15 -6.56
N THR A 738 -21.21 -18.90 -7.08
CA THR A 738 -21.12 -19.68 -8.33
C THR A 738 -20.58 -18.85 -9.51
N ALA A 739 -20.98 -17.59 -9.62
CA ALA A 739 -20.48 -16.71 -10.67
C ALA A 739 -18.97 -16.41 -10.60
N ASN A 740 -18.37 -16.43 -9.41
CA ASN A 740 -17.02 -15.92 -9.16
C ASN A 740 -15.94 -17.02 -9.08
N ASN A 741 -16.32 -18.31 -9.14
CA ASN A 741 -15.37 -19.42 -9.12
C ASN A 741 -15.63 -20.46 -10.23
N ILE A 742 -14.67 -21.36 -10.43
CA ILE A 742 -14.75 -22.46 -11.40
C ILE A 742 -15.16 -23.80 -10.78
N ASN A 743 -15.39 -23.86 -9.46
CA ASN A 743 -15.53 -25.12 -8.72
C ASN A 743 -16.96 -25.68 -8.72
N GLY A 744 -17.92 -24.92 -9.24
CA GLY A 744 -19.33 -25.34 -9.27
C GLY A 744 -19.95 -25.41 -7.87
N SER A 745 -19.76 -24.37 -7.05
CA SER A 745 -20.25 -24.30 -5.66
C SER A 745 -21.78 -24.45 -5.49
N GLY A 746 -22.54 -24.29 -6.57
CA GLY A 746 -23.96 -24.66 -6.63
C GLY A 746 -24.90 -23.70 -5.89
N PHE A 747 -24.47 -22.47 -5.65
CA PHE A 747 -25.35 -21.40 -5.17
C PHE A 747 -26.24 -20.89 -6.32
N PRO A 748 -27.49 -20.47 -6.02
CA PRO A 748 -28.43 -19.96 -7.01
C PRO A 748 -27.90 -18.74 -7.76
N GLU A 749 -28.14 -18.71 -9.08
CA GLU A 749 -27.89 -17.59 -9.97
C GLU A 749 -29.11 -17.37 -10.89
N PRO A 750 -29.56 -16.12 -11.13
CA PRO A 750 -29.12 -14.90 -10.43
C PRO A 750 -29.40 -15.00 -8.93
N VAL A 751 -28.61 -14.30 -8.11
CA VAL A 751 -28.74 -14.36 -6.64
C VAL A 751 -30.14 -13.89 -6.24
N PRO A 752 -30.87 -14.67 -5.41
CA PRO A 752 -32.21 -14.31 -4.95
C PRO A 752 -32.13 -13.25 -3.85
N TYR A 753 -31.77 -12.02 -4.22
CA TYR A 753 -31.71 -10.91 -3.28
C TYR A 753 -33.11 -10.65 -2.68
N ALA A 754 -33.17 -10.51 -1.35
CA ALA A 754 -34.39 -10.16 -0.64
C ALA A 754 -34.65 -8.66 -0.84
N GLY A 755 -35.47 -8.36 -1.85
CA GLY A 755 -35.60 -7.02 -2.43
C GLY A 755 -34.27 -6.52 -3.00
N ASP A 756 -34.13 -5.20 -3.12
CA ASP A 756 -32.95 -4.57 -3.73
C ASP A 756 -31.85 -4.24 -2.71
N LYS A 757 -31.61 -5.07 -1.69
CA LYS A 757 -30.51 -4.80 -0.74
C LYS A 757 -29.98 -6.00 0.01
N ARG A 758 -30.85 -6.91 0.44
CA ARG A 758 -30.50 -7.95 1.43
C ARG A 758 -30.26 -9.29 0.75
N GLN A 759 -29.53 -10.17 1.42
CA GLN A 759 -29.29 -11.55 0.98
C GLN A 759 -29.17 -12.46 2.20
N PHE A 760 -29.61 -13.71 2.04
CA PHE A 760 -29.63 -14.72 3.09
C PHE A 760 -29.09 -16.03 2.51
N MET A 761 -27.76 -16.15 2.46
CA MET A 761 -27.04 -17.29 1.88
C MET A 761 -26.43 -18.22 2.94
N ALA A 762 -26.59 -17.91 4.23
CA ALA A 762 -25.98 -18.67 5.32
C ALA A 762 -26.44 -20.13 5.38
N GLU A 763 -27.73 -20.42 5.20
CA GLU A 763 -28.24 -21.79 5.24
C GLU A 763 -27.60 -22.66 4.14
N GLN A 764 -27.53 -22.14 2.91
CA GLN A 764 -26.92 -22.84 1.79
C GLN A 764 -25.40 -22.94 1.93
N PHE A 765 -24.76 -21.93 2.52
CA PHE A 765 -23.30 -21.91 2.72
C PHE A 765 -22.90 -22.88 3.83
N TYR A 766 -23.68 -22.97 4.90
CA TYR A 766 -23.41 -23.85 6.02
C TYR A 766 -23.97 -25.27 5.86
N ASP A 767 -24.57 -25.62 4.72
CA ASP A 767 -25.00 -26.97 4.40
C ASP A 767 -23.81 -27.90 4.08
N GLU A 768 -23.33 -28.61 5.10
CA GLU A 768 -22.26 -29.61 5.01
C GLU A 768 -22.72 -30.97 4.44
N THR A 769 -24.01 -31.13 4.14
CA THR A 769 -24.55 -32.35 3.53
C THR A 769 -24.35 -32.35 2.02
N ASN A 770 -24.21 -31.17 1.40
CA ASN A 770 -23.84 -31.05 -0.01
C ASN A 770 -22.41 -31.59 -0.24
N PRO A 771 -22.22 -32.65 -1.05
CA PRO A 771 -20.92 -33.29 -1.19
C PRO A 771 -19.82 -32.40 -1.80
N ALA A 772 -20.18 -31.45 -2.66
CA ALA A 772 -19.24 -30.54 -3.29
C ALA A 772 -18.77 -29.47 -2.29
N ARG A 773 -19.72 -28.78 -1.64
CA ARG A 773 -19.40 -27.74 -0.64
C ARG A 773 -18.67 -28.31 0.57
N ARG A 774 -19.08 -29.50 1.05
CA ARG A 774 -18.41 -30.20 2.15
C ARG A 774 -16.91 -30.34 1.90
N LYS A 775 -16.51 -30.80 0.72
CA LYS A 775 -15.09 -30.97 0.35
C LYS A 775 -14.35 -29.64 0.33
N LEU A 776 -14.98 -28.58 -0.19
CA LEU A 776 -14.40 -27.23 -0.20
C LEU A 776 -14.19 -26.69 1.21
N HIS A 777 -15.18 -26.84 2.10
CA HIS A 777 -15.03 -26.43 3.49
C HIS A 777 -13.94 -27.23 4.21
N GLN A 778 -13.88 -28.55 4.04
CA GLN A 778 -12.82 -29.37 4.63
C GLN A 778 -11.44 -28.93 4.17
N ALA A 779 -11.27 -28.73 2.85
CA ALA A 779 -10.00 -28.28 2.28
C ALA A 779 -9.60 -26.90 2.82
N TYR A 780 -10.56 -25.97 2.91
CA TYR A 780 -10.31 -24.62 3.40
C TYR A 780 -9.99 -24.59 4.90
N ILE A 781 -10.71 -25.35 5.73
CA ILE A 781 -10.41 -25.50 7.17
C ILE A 781 -9.00 -26.08 7.34
N ASN A 782 -8.67 -27.15 6.61
CA ASN A 782 -7.33 -27.73 6.65
C ASN A 782 -6.27 -26.70 6.25
N LYS A 783 -6.50 -25.91 5.19
CA LYS A 783 -5.57 -24.85 4.79
C LYS A 783 -5.36 -23.80 5.88
N CYS A 784 -6.42 -23.41 6.60
CA CYS A 784 -6.32 -22.48 7.73
C CYS A 784 -5.41 -23.03 8.83
N LEU A 785 -5.46 -24.33 9.10
CA LEU A 785 -4.60 -25.00 10.10
C LEU A 785 -3.17 -25.19 9.56
N ASP A 786 -3.04 -25.77 8.37
CA ASP A 786 -1.77 -26.05 7.69
C ASP A 786 -0.87 -24.82 7.61
N ASN A 787 -1.44 -23.64 7.35
CA ASN A 787 -0.67 -22.41 7.21
C ASN A 787 0.12 -22.05 8.46
N PHE A 788 -0.40 -22.40 9.64
CA PHE A 788 0.21 -22.08 10.94
C PHE A 788 0.73 -23.32 11.67
N ALA A 789 0.88 -24.44 10.95
CA ALA A 789 1.54 -25.64 11.47
C ALA A 789 2.96 -25.27 11.96
N GLY A 790 3.16 -25.31 13.28
CA GLY A 790 4.42 -24.95 13.93
C GLY A 790 4.44 -23.58 14.64
N ASN A 791 3.47 -22.70 14.37
CA ASN A 791 3.28 -21.48 15.17
C ASN A 791 2.62 -21.81 16.51
N ASN A 792 2.91 -21.01 17.53
CA ASN A 792 2.26 -21.14 18.84
C ASN A 792 1.42 -19.93 19.23
N GLY A 793 1.59 -18.79 18.58
CA GLY A 793 0.89 -17.53 18.82
C GLY A 793 -0.39 -17.34 18.00
N VAL A 794 -1.07 -18.42 17.62
CA VAL A 794 -2.31 -18.36 16.80
C VAL A 794 -3.48 -18.98 17.55
N ILE A 795 -4.61 -18.27 17.62
CA ILE A 795 -5.90 -18.78 18.07
C ILE A 795 -6.82 -18.89 16.85
N GLN A 796 -7.34 -20.08 16.58
CA GLN A 796 -8.26 -20.34 15.48
C GLN A 796 -9.69 -20.17 15.97
N LEU A 797 -10.45 -19.27 15.33
CA LEU A 797 -11.89 -19.11 15.53
C LEU A 797 -12.64 -19.49 14.25
N ILE A 798 -13.89 -19.91 14.39
CA ILE A 798 -14.70 -20.27 13.22
C ILE A 798 -14.89 -19.08 12.28
N GLY A 799 -15.11 -17.87 12.80
CA GLY A 799 -15.24 -16.70 11.96
C GLY A 799 -15.75 -15.45 12.66
N ALA A 800 -15.44 -14.30 12.05
CA ALA A 800 -15.96 -13.02 12.49
C ALA A 800 -17.47 -12.95 12.22
N GLU A 801 -18.20 -12.43 13.20
CA GLU A 801 -19.66 -12.37 13.24
C GLU A 801 -20.38 -13.73 13.13
N PHE A 802 -19.78 -14.81 13.62
CA PHE A 802 -20.40 -16.13 13.54
C PHE A 802 -21.62 -16.27 14.48
N THR A 803 -22.81 -16.15 13.89
CA THR A 803 -24.12 -16.49 14.50
C THR A 803 -24.76 -17.68 13.77
N GLY A 804 -23.93 -18.49 13.10
CA GLY A 804 -24.34 -19.64 12.30
C GLY A 804 -24.88 -20.82 13.13
N PRO A 805 -25.31 -21.90 12.46
CA PRO A 805 -26.01 -23.01 13.11
C PRO A 805 -25.06 -23.98 13.82
N LEU A 806 -25.60 -24.71 14.81
CA LEU A 806 -24.86 -25.70 15.59
C LEU A 806 -24.22 -26.80 14.72
N HIS A 807 -24.94 -27.34 13.74
CA HIS A 807 -24.44 -28.46 12.91
C HIS A 807 -23.15 -28.09 12.16
N PHE A 808 -23.03 -26.84 11.70
CA PHE A 808 -21.82 -26.40 11.01
C PHE A 808 -20.65 -26.18 11.98
N MET A 809 -20.91 -25.66 13.20
CA MET A 809 -19.89 -25.60 14.25
C MET A 809 -19.39 -27.01 14.61
N GLN A 810 -20.28 -27.98 14.71
CA GLN A 810 -19.92 -29.38 14.95
C GLN A 810 -19.05 -29.92 13.81
N PHE A 811 -19.41 -29.65 12.56
CA PHE A 811 -18.63 -30.03 11.39
C PHE A 811 -17.22 -29.38 11.37
N TRP A 812 -17.12 -28.09 11.74
CA TRP A 812 -15.85 -27.38 11.84
C TRP A 812 -14.93 -28.01 12.90
N VAL A 813 -15.45 -28.24 14.11
CA VAL A 813 -14.70 -28.89 15.21
C VAL A 813 -14.27 -30.30 14.84
N GLU A 814 -15.15 -31.09 14.20
CA GLU A 814 -14.83 -32.46 13.78
C GLU A 814 -13.79 -32.50 12.67
N THR A 815 -13.83 -31.55 11.72
CA THR A 815 -12.81 -31.42 10.68
C THR A 815 -11.44 -31.08 11.30
N ILE A 816 -11.39 -30.17 12.28
CA ILE A 816 -10.16 -29.87 13.03
C ILE A 816 -9.66 -31.11 13.75
N LYS A 817 -10.53 -31.84 14.44
CA LYS A 817 -10.16 -33.08 15.14
C LYS A 817 -9.52 -34.10 14.20
N GLN A 818 -10.09 -34.27 13.01
CA GLN A 818 -9.54 -35.14 11.96
C GLN A 818 -8.17 -34.64 11.49
N TRP A 819 -8.02 -33.33 11.32
CA TRP A 819 -6.74 -32.72 10.97
C TRP A 819 -5.68 -32.95 12.06
N GLU A 820 -6.02 -32.77 13.34
CA GLU A 820 -5.08 -32.99 14.47
C GLU A 820 -4.60 -34.45 14.51
N VAL A 821 -5.50 -35.41 14.28
CA VAL A 821 -5.17 -36.84 14.20
C VAL A 821 -4.26 -37.13 13.00
N ALA A 822 -4.60 -36.59 11.83
CA ALA A 822 -3.85 -36.83 10.60
C ALA A 822 -2.43 -36.24 10.65
N HIS A 823 -2.27 -35.05 11.22
CA HIS A 823 -1.00 -34.31 11.23
C HIS A 823 -0.19 -34.52 12.52
N LYS A 824 -0.79 -35.13 13.55
CA LYS A 824 -0.19 -35.29 14.89
C LYS A 824 0.25 -33.95 15.51
N GLN A 825 -0.54 -32.91 15.25
CA GLN A 825 -0.30 -31.55 15.71
C GLN A 825 -1.58 -30.99 16.33
N LYS A 826 -1.43 -30.05 17.26
CA LYS A 826 -2.53 -29.32 17.88
C LYS A 826 -2.37 -27.84 17.67
N GLN A 827 -3.49 -27.14 17.52
CA GLN A 827 -3.55 -25.68 17.54
C GLN A 827 -4.44 -25.21 18.69
N ILE A 828 -4.38 -23.92 19.04
CA ILE A 828 -5.29 -23.36 20.03
C ILE A 828 -6.61 -23.05 19.33
N ILE A 829 -7.63 -23.84 19.63
CA ILE A 829 -8.96 -23.72 19.03
C ILE A 829 -9.88 -22.97 19.99
N GLY A 830 -10.47 -21.88 19.50
CA GLY A 830 -11.42 -21.08 20.25
C GLY A 830 -12.86 -21.23 19.75
N LEU A 831 -13.79 -21.14 20.70
CA LEU A 831 -15.23 -21.21 20.48
C LEU A 831 -15.82 -19.81 20.69
N SER A 832 -16.15 -19.13 19.60
CA SER A 832 -16.81 -17.81 19.59
C SER A 832 -18.11 -17.93 18.79
N ALA A 833 -19.24 -18.03 19.49
CA ALA A 833 -20.55 -18.24 18.90
C ALA A 833 -21.66 -17.72 19.84
N THR A 834 -22.92 -17.82 19.42
CA THR A 834 -24.07 -17.62 20.30
C THR A 834 -24.07 -18.62 21.45
N LYS A 835 -24.69 -18.26 22.59
CA LYS A 835 -24.63 -19.04 23.84
C LYS A 835 -25.13 -20.47 23.67
N ASP A 836 -26.23 -20.67 22.95
CA ASP A 836 -26.84 -21.97 22.68
C ASP A 836 -25.90 -22.91 21.91
N VAL A 837 -25.23 -22.39 20.86
CA VAL A 837 -24.26 -23.14 20.08
C VAL A 837 -23.00 -23.44 20.89
N GLN A 838 -22.50 -22.44 21.64
CA GLN A 838 -21.34 -22.60 22.51
C GLN A 838 -21.56 -23.69 23.56
N ASP A 839 -22.70 -23.63 24.28
CA ASP A 839 -23.00 -24.56 25.36
C ASP A 839 -23.24 -25.97 24.83
N ALA A 840 -23.87 -26.12 23.66
CA ALA A 840 -24.06 -27.42 23.03
C ALA A 840 -22.74 -28.09 22.62
N ILE A 841 -21.75 -27.33 22.13
CA ILE A 841 -20.42 -27.87 21.82
C ILE A 841 -19.66 -28.27 23.08
N LEU A 842 -19.75 -27.46 24.15
CA LEU A 842 -19.08 -27.72 25.42
C LEU A 842 -19.71 -28.89 26.19
N ALA A 843 -21.00 -29.17 25.99
CA ALA A 843 -21.70 -30.29 26.59
C ALA A 843 -21.34 -31.65 25.96
N ASP A 844 -20.82 -31.68 24.73
CA ASP A 844 -20.34 -32.89 24.07
C ASP A 844 -18.85 -33.13 24.39
N PRO A 845 -18.47 -34.14 25.20
CA PRO A 845 -17.07 -34.35 25.60
C PRO A 845 -16.12 -34.59 24.42
N SER A 846 -16.60 -35.21 23.35
CA SER A 846 -15.80 -35.50 22.15
C SER A 846 -15.40 -34.20 21.44
N LYS A 847 -16.32 -33.25 21.33
CA LYS A 847 -16.10 -31.94 20.70
C LYS A 847 -15.40 -30.96 21.63
N ALA A 848 -15.83 -30.92 22.89
CA ALA A 848 -15.21 -30.09 23.93
C ALA A 848 -13.72 -30.41 24.11
N SER A 849 -13.27 -31.64 23.84
CA SER A 849 -11.85 -32.01 23.91
C SER A 849 -10.94 -31.28 22.92
N VAL A 850 -11.50 -30.75 21.82
CA VAL A 850 -10.79 -29.97 20.80
C VAL A 850 -10.67 -28.49 21.20
N ILE A 851 -11.62 -27.98 21.99
CA ILE A 851 -11.70 -26.57 22.36
C ILE A 851 -10.71 -26.23 23.48
N ASN A 852 -9.88 -25.22 23.27
CA ASN A 852 -8.96 -24.68 24.27
C ASN A 852 -9.46 -23.36 24.88
N VAL A 853 -10.16 -22.56 24.08
CA VAL A 853 -10.59 -21.20 24.42
C VAL A 853 -12.11 -21.07 24.26
N ILE A 854 -12.76 -20.42 25.22
CA ILE A 854 -14.17 -20.05 25.19
C ILE A 854 -14.24 -18.53 25.10
N ASP A 855 -14.83 -17.98 24.04
CA ASP A 855 -14.92 -16.53 23.82
C ASP A 855 -16.36 -16.05 23.98
N ILE A 856 -16.59 -15.26 25.04
CA ILE A 856 -17.88 -14.62 25.32
C ILE A 856 -17.97 -13.35 24.47
N ARG A 857 -18.57 -13.46 23.29
CA ARG A 857 -18.67 -12.37 22.31
C ARG A 857 -20.10 -12.06 21.87
N TYR A 858 -20.83 -13.09 21.42
CA TYR A 858 -22.18 -12.92 20.85
C TYR A 858 -23.29 -13.11 21.87
N TRP A 859 -22.95 -13.15 23.15
CA TRP A 859 -23.86 -13.19 24.29
C TRP A 859 -23.18 -12.58 25.52
N TYR A 860 -23.93 -12.03 26.46
CA TYR A 860 -23.40 -11.55 27.75
C TYR A 860 -24.52 -11.23 28.75
N TYR A 861 -24.16 -11.05 30.03
CA TYR A 861 -25.08 -10.56 31.05
C TYR A 861 -25.07 -9.02 31.10
N GLN A 862 -26.25 -8.42 30.97
CA GLN A 862 -26.45 -6.97 31.03
C GLN A 862 -26.36 -6.49 32.48
N ALA A 863 -26.14 -5.19 32.72
CA ALA A 863 -25.97 -4.63 34.07
C ALA A 863 -27.13 -4.92 35.05
N ASN A 864 -28.35 -5.14 34.54
CA ASN A 864 -29.52 -5.52 35.34
C ASN A 864 -29.61 -7.04 35.64
N GLY A 865 -28.61 -7.82 35.22
CA GLY A 865 -28.54 -9.28 35.41
C GLY A 865 -29.24 -10.11 34.33
N ALA A 866 -29.94 -9.50 33.37
CA ALA A 866 -30.60 -10.21 32.28
C ALA A 866 -29.60 -10.68 31.21
N ALA A 867 -29.80 -11.86 30.64
CA ALA A 867 -28.95 -12.37 29.56
C ALA A 867 -29.35 -11.74 28.21
N TYR A 868 -28.36 -11.29 27.45
CA TYR A 868 -28.44 -11.11 26.01
C TYR A 868 -27.89 -12.38 25.36
N GLU A 869 -28.76 -13.20 24.79
CA GLU A 869 -28.42 -14.52 24.25
C GLU A 869 -29.19 -14.81 22.94
N PRO A 870 -28.82 -14.16 21.82
CA PRO A 870 -29.35 -14.52 20.51
C PRO A 870 -29.17 -16.01 20.19
N ILE A 871 -30.07 -16.59 19.40
CA ILE A 871 -30.04 -18.00 19.01
C ILE A 871 -29.25 -18.18 17.71
N GLY A 872 -28.41 -19.22 17.67
CA GLY A 872 -27.62 -19.56 16.49
C GLY A 872 -28.46 -20.12 15.34
N GLY A 873 -27.97 -19.99 14.11
CA GLY A 873 -28.62 -20.55 12.92
C GLY A 873 -29.82 -19.76 12.40
N GLN A 874 -30.17 -18.62 13.01
CA GLN A 874 -31.25 -17.75 12.54
C GLN A 874 -30.85 -16.84 11.36
N SER A 875 -29.61 -16.93 10.88
CA SER A 875 -29.08 -16.16 9.74
C SER A 875 -29.20 -14.63 9.90
N LEU A 876 -28.97 -14.13 11.13
CA LEU A 876 -28.99 -12.70 11.45
C LEU A 876 -27.61 -12.19 11.86
N ALA A 877 -27.22 -11.03 11.35
CA ALA A 877 -25.97 -10.37 11.74
C ALA A 877 -26.06 -9.89 13.19
N PRO A 878 -24.94 -9.80 13.94
CA PRO A 878 -24.93 -9.25 15.30
C PRO A 878 -25.64 -7.90 15.40
N ARG A 879 -25.46 -7.02 14.40
CA ARG A 879 -26.16 -5.72 14.36
C ARG A 879 -27.68 -5.84 14.17
N GLN A 880 -28.16 -6.87 13.46
CA GLN A 880 -29.59 -7.12 13.28
C GLN A 880 -30.19 -7.67 14.57
N GLN A 881 -29.49 -8.59 15.24
CA GLN A 881 -29.87 -9.09 16.56
C GLN A 881 -29.92 -7.93 17.58
N ALA A 882 -28.90 -7.07 17.61
CA ALA A 882 -28.88 -5.92 18.51
C ALA A 882 -30.08 -4.97 18.32
N ARG A 883 -30.61 -4.83 17.09
CA ARG A 883 -31.83 -4.03 16.84
C ARG A 883 -33.10 -4.68 17.41
N ILE A 884 -33.15 -6.01 17.43
CA ILE A 884 -34.29 -6.79 17.95
C ILE A 884 -34.26 -6.80 19.48
N PHE A 885 -33.13 -7.21 20.06
CA PHE A 885 -32.98 -7.40 21.50
C PHE A 885 -32.68 -6.10 22.26
N LYS A 886 -32.19 -5.05 21.57
CA LYS A 886 -31.81 -3.75 22.14
C LYS A 886 -30.93 -3.88 23.39
N PRO A 887 -29.83 -4.64 23.31
CA PRO A 887 -29.03 -4.99 24.47
C PRO A 887 -28.46 -3.75 25.15
N LYS A 888 -28.28 -3.84 26.46
CA LYS A 888 -27.74 -2.80 27.34
C LYS A 888 -26.32 -3.15 27.76
N ALA A 889 -25.53 -2.15 28.13
CA ALA A 889 -24.18 -2.36 28.63
C ALA A 889 -24.12 -3.36 29.80
N ALA A 890 -23.02 -4.11 29.87
CA ALA A 890 -22.68 -4.95 31.00
C ALA A 890 -22.22 -4.09 32.22
N SER A 891 -21.96 -4.75 33.35
CA SER A 891 -21.30 -4.16 34.52
C SER A 891 -20.13 -5.04 34.97
N PHE A 892 -19.24 -4.50 35.82
CA PHE A 892 -18.11 -5.26 36.36
C PHE A 892 -18.54 -6.61 36.94
N GLU A 893 -19.58 -6.61 37.79
CA GLU A 893 -20.12 -7.82 38.42
C GLU A 893 -20.62 -8.83 37.40
N GLN A 894 -21.29 -8.37 36.34
CA GLN A 894 -21.90 -9.26 35.34
C GLN A 894 -20.87 -9.81 34.35
N VAL A 895 -19.81 -9.04 34.04
CA VAL A 895 -18.65 -9.56 33.30
C VAL A 895 -17.89 -10.58 34.15
N TYR A 896 -17.63 -10.27 35.43
CA TYR A 896 -17.03 -11.24 36.36
C TYR A 896 -17.86 -12.52 36.41
N ARG A 897 -19.18 -12.41 36.58
CA ARG A 897 -20.11 -13.55 36.60
C ARG A 897 -20.01 -14.39 35.33
N ALA A 898 -20.06 -13.76 34.15
CA ALA A 898 -20.00 -14.47 32.87
C ALA A 898 -18.71 -15.27 32.72
N VAL A 899 -17.56 -14.64 32.99
CA VAL A 899 -16.25 -15.29 32.89
C VAL A 899 -16.08 -16.37 33.96
N HIS A 900 -16.41 -16.05 35.22
CA HIS A 900 -16.26 -16.95 36.36
C HIS A 900 -17.13 -18.20 36.24
N GLU A 901 -18.35 -18.08 35.71
CA GLU A 901 -19.25 -19.21 35.47
C GLU A 901 -18.59 -20.25 34.56
N TYR A 902 -18.04 -19.83 33.41
CA TYR A 902 -17.38 -20.74 32.48
C TYR A 902 -16.02 -21.20 32.99
N ARG A 903 -15.29 -20.32 33.67
CA ARG A 903 -14.02 -20.67 34.31
C ARG A 903 -14.19 -21.78 35.34
N THR A 904 -15.28 -21.75 36.11
CA THR A 904 -15.61 -22.75 37.13
C THR A 904 -16.08 -24.05 36.50
N LYS A 905 -16.95 -23.99 35.47
CA LYS A 905 -17.44 -25.18 34.75
C LYS A 905 -16.33 -25.88 33.97
N TYR A 906 -15.37 -25.12 33.42
CA TYR A 906 -14.32 -25.62 32.55
C TYR A 906 -12.92 -25.14 33.00
N PRO A 907 -12.42 -25.64 34.15
CA PRO A 907 -11.21 -25.12 34.80
C PRO A 907 -9.90 -25.36 34.03
N THR A 908 -9.93 -26.14 32.96
CA THR A 908 -8.76 -26.39 32.09
C THR A 908 -8.80 -25.59 30.79
N LYS A 909 -9.88 -24.84 30.53
CA LYS A 909 -10.05 -24.02 29.33
C LYS A 909 -9.83 -22.54 29.65
N VAL A 910 -9.35 -21.81 28.65
CA VAL A 910 -9.24 -20.36 28.67
C VAL A 910 -10.62 -19.76 28.46
N VAL A 911 -10.94 -18.69 29.18
CA VAL A 911 -12.14 -17.89 28.95
C VAL A 911 -11.73 -16.47 28.55
N LEU A 912 -12.21 -16.00 27.42
CA LEU A 912 -12.08 -14.63 26.92
C LEU A 912 -13.43 -13.92 27.04
N PHE A 913 -13.38 -12.59 27.14
CA PHE A 913 -14.55 -11.73 27.02
C PHE A 913 -14.27 -10.69 25.94
N SER A 914 -14.99 -10.81 24.82
CA SER A 914 -14.85 -9.94 23.64
C SER A 914 -16.18 -9.30 23.23
N ALA A 915 -17.18 -9.32 24.12
CA ALA A 915 -18.46 -8.68 23.89
C ALA A 915 -18.34 -7.14 23.91
N ASP A 916 -19.44 -6.44 23.59
CA ASP A 916 -19.46 -4.98 23.52
C ASP A 916 -18.96 -4.33 24.83
N GLY A 917 -18.05 -3.36 24.69
CA GLY A 917 -17.38 -2.67 25.81
C GLY A 917 -16.33 -3.51 26.58
N TYR A 918 -15.83 -4.62 26.04
CA TYR A 918 -14.85 -5.49 26.70
C TYR A 918 -13.63 -4.77 27.30
N ASP A 919 -13.18 -3.70 26.65
CA ASP A 919 -12.00 -2.92 27.01
C ASP A 919 -12.14 -2.17 28.33
N HIS A 920 -13.37 -1.89 28.77
CA HIS A 920 -13.64 -1.26 30.06
C HIS A 920 -13.62 -2.24 31.26
N PHE A 921 -13.61 -3.55 31.00
CA PHE A 921 -13.81 -4.57 32.04
C PHE A 921 -12.60 -5.47 32.27
N GLY A 922 -11.39 -5.03 31.90
CA GLY A 922 -10.16 -5.82 32.02
C GLY A 922 -9.94 -6.43 33.42
N TRP A 923 -10.13 -5.67 34.49
CA TRP A 923 -10.01 -6.19 35.86
C TRP A 923 -11.13 -7.18 36.23
N ALA A 924 -12.36 -7.00 35.75
CA ALA A 924 -13.43 -7.97 35.99
C ALA A 924 -13.11 -9.31 35.33
N VAL A 925 -12.62 -9.28 34.09
CA VAL A 925 -12.16 -10.45 33.34
C VAL A 925 -11.00 -11.14 34.08
N PHE A 926 -9.97 -10.37 34.45
CA PHE A 926 -8.80 -10.90 35.16
C PHE A 926 -9.19 -11.54 36.51
N MET A 927 -9.96 -10.84 37.34
CA MET A 927 -10.35 -11.36 38.66
C MET A 927 -11.26 -12.59 38.58
N ALA A 928 -12.02 -12.74 37.49
CA ALA A 928 -12.81 -13.92 37.20
C ALA A 928 -11.98 -15.11 36.65
N GLY A 929 -10.68 -14.93 36.45
CA GLY A 929 -9.77 -15.92 35.88
C GLY A 929 -9.77 -15.98 34.36
N GLY A 930 -10.24 -14.94 33.68
CA GLY A 930 -10.26 -14.83 32.22
C GLY A 930 -8.95 -14.28 31.64
N SER A 931 -8.64 -14.65 30.40
CA SER A 931 -7.38 -14.29 29.72
C SER A 931 -7.57 -13.20 28.68
N LEU A 932 -6.44 -12.64 28.22
CA LEU A 932 -6.37 -11.42 27.42
C LEU A 932 -7.19 -10.25 28.01
N PRO A 933 -7.19 -10.02 29.34
CA PRO A 933 -7.83 -8.84 29.89
C PRO A 933 -7.12 -7.58 29.40
N VAL A 934 -7.89 -6.51 29.16
CA VAL A 934 -7.35 -5.19 28.84
C VAL A 934 -6.87 -4.53 30.14
N LEU A 935 -5.62 -4.82 30.52
CA LEU A 935 -4.96 -4.25 31.69
C LEU A 935 -4.01 -3.10 31.31
N PRO A 936 -3.71 -2.16 32.23
CA PRO A 936 -2.73 -1.10 32.00
C PRO A 936 -1.36 -1.65 31.59
N LYS A 937 -0.64 -0.93 30.71
CA LYS A 937 0.66 -1.34 30.16
C LYS A 937 1.72 -1.64 31.23
N ASN A 938 1.68 -0.91 32.35
CA ASN A 938 2.69 -1.03 33.41
C ASN A 938 2.35 -2.13 34.44
N THR A 939 1.33 -2.97 34.17
CA THR A 939 0.99 -4.10 35.04
C THR A 939 2.20 -5.00 35.26
N ASN A 940 2.58 -5.20 36.51
CA ASN A 940 3.81 -5.88 36.88
C ASN A 940 3.88 -7.34 36.33
N THR A 941 4.99 -7.71 35.70
CA THR A 941 5.15 -9.05 35.12
C THR A 941 5.10 -10.17 36.16
N GLN A 942 5.73 -9.99 37.33
CA GLN A 942 5.70 -10.99 38.40
C GLN A 942 4.30 -11.13 39.00
N PHE A 943 3.51 -10.06 39.05
CA PHE A 943 2.09 -10.11 39.41
C PHE A 943 1.31 -11.02 38.46
N LEU A 944 1.49 -10.84 37.14
CA LEU A 944 0.87 -11.69 36.11
C LEU A 944 1.40 -13.13 36.14
N THR A 945 2.68 -13.34 36.45
CA THR A 945 3.24 -14.68 36.65
C THR A 945 2.64 -15.38 37.86
N ASN A 946 2.45 -14.67 38.98
CA ASN A 946 1.85 -15.24 40.18
C ASN A 946 0.36 -15.59 39.95
N ALA A 947 -0.37 -14.78 39.18
CA ALA A 947 -1.76 -15.02 38.85
C ALA A 947 -2.00 -16.31 38.07
N SER A 948 -1.05 -16.77 37.25
CA SER A 948 -1.19 -18.00 36.46
C SER A 948 -1.28 -19.29 37.32
N GLY A 949 -0.86 -19.21 38.59
CA GLY A 949 -1.03 -20.26 39.60
C GLY A 949 -2.26 -20.11 40.49
N MET A 950 -3.11 -19.10 40.25
CA MET A 950 -4.28 -18.79 41.09
C MET A 950 -5.60 -19.12 40.38
N ALA A 951 -6.63 -19.37 41.19
CA ALA A 951 -8.00 -19.54 40.75
C ALA A 951 -8.92 -18.54 41.46
N PRO A 952 -10.08 -18.18 40.88
CA PRO A 952 -11.09 -17.39 41.59
C PRO A 952 -11.54 -18.09 42.87
N ILE A 953 -11.64 -17.35 43.97
CA ILE A 953 -12.09 -17.86 45.27
C ILE A 953 -13.16 -16.96 45.88
N ALA A 954 -14.00 -17.52 46.75
CA ALA A 954 -14.93 -16.74 47.56
C ALA A 954 -14.19 -16.10 48.76
N LEU A 955 -14.44 -14.82 49.00
CA LEU A 955 -13.97 -14.13 50.20
C LEU A 955 -14.90 -14.43 51.39
N PRO A 956 -14.37 -14.47 52.63
CA PRO A 956 -15.19 -14.59 53.84
C PRO A 956 -16.31 -13.55 53.87
N GLY A 957 -17.55 -14.00 54.07
CA GLY A 957 -18.73 -13.11 54.13
C GLY A 957 -19.23 -12.56 52.79
N SER A 958 -18.63 -12.97 51.65
CA SER A 958 -19.01 -12.53 50.30
C SER A 958 -19.19 -11.00 50.17
N PRO A 959 -18.18 -10.20 50.55
CA PRO A 959 -18.25 -8.74 50.50
C PRO A 959 -18.63 -8.23 49.11
N LYS A 960 -19.54 -7.25 49.09
CA LYS A 960 -19.90 -6.56 47.85
C LYS A 960 -18.70 -5.75 47.34
N ASN A 961 -18.52 -5.73 46.01
CA ASN A 961 -17.46 -5.00 45.33
C ASN A 961 -16.02 -5.43 45.71
N GLN A 962 -15.85 -6.67 46.16
CA GLN A 962 -14.53 -7.29 46.31
C GLN A 962 -14.51 -8.65 45.62
N TRP A 963 -13.41 -8.94 44.90
CA TRP A 963 -13.21 -10.19 44.17
C TRP A 963 -11.79 -10.68 44.40
N ALA A 964 -11.57 -12.00 44.41
CA ALA A 964 -10.29 -12.57 44.78
C ALA A 964 -9.86 -13.73 43.89
N LEU A 965 -8.57 -13.75 43.56
CA LEU A 965 -7.83 -14.90 43.07
C LEU A 965 -6.96 -15.42 44.22
N GLY A 966 -6.85 -16.74 44.38
CA GLY A 966 -6.06 -17.33 45.45
C GLY A 966 -5.37 -18.64 45.06
N SER A 967 -4.30 -18.94 45.79
CA SER A 967 -3.59 -20.22 45.78
C SER A 967 -2.88 -20.43 47.13
N ALA A 968 -2.24 -21.59 47.32
CA ALA A 968 -1.40 -21.83 48.49
C ALA A 968 -0.21 -20.85 48.61
N LYS A 969 0.16 -20.16 47.52
CA LYS A 969 1.30 -19.23 47.43
C LYS A 969 0.92 -17.75 47.66
N GLY A 970 -0.38 -17.42 47.76
CA GLY A 970 -0.79 -16.03 47.93
C GLY A 970 -2.17 -15.72 47.34
N PHE A 971 -2.52 -14.43 47.37
CA PHE A 971 -3.82 -13.92 46.98
C PHE A 971 -3.67 -12.64 46.15
N ILE A 972 -4.61 -12.41 45.23
CA ILE A 972 -4.83 -11.12 44.59
C ILE A 972 -6.28 -10.74 44.87
N VAL A 973 -6.53 -9.54 45.40
CA VAL A 973 -7.88 -9.09 45.74
C VAL A 973 -8.13 -7.71 45.18
N TYR A 974 -9.15 -7.56 44.35
CA TYR A 974 -9.64 -6.26 43.88
C TYR A 974 -10.70 -5.76 44.86
N THR A 975 -10.62 -4.50 45.30
CA THR A 975 -11.66 -3.81 46.07
C THR A 975 -11.99 -2.48 45.41
N ASP A 976 -13.27 -2.12 45.32
CA ASP A 976 -13.72 -0.86 44.68
C ASP A 976 -14.10 0.25 45.68
N SER A 977 -14.18 -0.05 46.98
CA SER A 977 -14.85 0.81 47.96
C SER A 977 -13.94 1.33 49.09
N GLY A 978 -12.64 1.03 49.05
CA GLY A 978 -11.69 1.36 50.13
C GLY A 978 -11.96 0.63 51.46
N SER A 979 -12.93 -0.29 51.50
CA SER A 979 -13.21 -1.13 52.65
C SER A 979 -12.07 -2.12 52.93
N SER A 980 -11.90 -2.50 54.20
CA SER A 980 -10.92 -3.50 54.61
C SER A 980 -11.17 -4.84 53.92
N ILE A 981 -10.08 -5.53 53.59
CA ILE A 981 -10.10 -6.86 53.00
C ILE A 981 -9.86 -7.87 54.12
N HIS A 982 -10.72 -8.88 54.19
CA HIS A 982 -10.65 -9.96 55.17
C HIS A 982 -10.24 -11.27 54.48
N LEU A 983 -9.18 -11.93 54.96
CA LEU A 983 -8.65 -13.16 54.37
C LEU A 983 -8.34 -14.20 55.43
N ASN A 984 -8.64 -15.47 55.13
CA ASN A 984 -8.20 -16.60 55.94
C ASN A 984 -6.81 -17.03 55.49
N LEU A 985 -5.77 -16.55 56.17
CA LEU A 985 -4.38 -16.82 55.85
C LEU A 985 -3.87 -18.03 56.65
N SER A 986 -2.85 -18.71 56.13
CA SER A 986 -2.26 -19.86 56.84
C SER A 986 -1.58 -19.40 58.13
N ALA A 987 -2.00 -19.97 59.27
CA ALA A 987 -1.45 -19.65 60.58
C ALA A 987 0.08 -19.73 60.58
N ASN A 988 0.75 -18.69 61.12
CA ASN A 988 2.21 -18.57 61.21
C ASN A 988 2.98 -18.43 59.89
N ALA A 989 2.33 -18.36 58.72
CA ALA A 989 3.00 -17.99 57.47
C ALA A 989 3.17 -16.46 57.39
N SER A 990 4.31 -15.98 56.87
CA SER A 990 4.48 -14.55 56.56
C SER A 990 4.09 -14.28 55.11
N TYR A 991 3.36 -13.20 54.88
CA TYR A 991 2.99 -12.73 53.55
C TYR A 991 3.49 -11.32 53.33
N LYS A 992 4.14 -11.12 52.19
CA LYS A 992 4.45 -9.81 51.64
C LYS A 992 3.19 -9.19 51.04
N VAL A 993 2.85 -8.00 51.53
CA VAL A 993 1.71 -7.17 51.15
C VAL A 993 2.19 -6.09 50.19
N GLN A 994 1.63 -6.08 48.99
CA GLN A 994 1.82 -5.04 47.99
C GLN A 994 0.46 -4.56 47.50
N TRP A 995 0.38 -3.30 47.09
CA TRP A 995 -0.82 -2.73 46.50
C TRP A 995 -0.55 -2.32 45.07
N VAL A 996 -1.47 -2.60 44.15
CA VAL A 996 -1.41 -2.21 42.75
C VAL A 996 -2.52 -1.20 42.47
N ASP A 997 -2.18 -0.13 41.76
CA ASP A 997 -3.18 0.82 41.27
C ASP A 997 -3.86 0.24 40.03
N PRO A 998 -5.20 0.01 40.04
CA PRO A 998 -5.89 -0.54 38.88
C PRO A 998 -5.88 0.39 37.65
N GLN A 999 -5.66 1.70 37.81
CA GLN A 999 -5.62 2.63 36.67
C GLN A 999 -4.27 2.59 35.94
N THR A 1000 -3.17 2.50 36.68
CA THR A 1000 -1.81 2.53 36.09
C THR A 1000 -1.20 1.14 35.95
N GLY A 1001 -1.66 0.16 36.73
CA GLY A 1001 -1.06 -1.18 36.84
C GLY A 1001 0.20 -1.21 37.71
N GLU A 1002 0.61 -0.08 38.28
CA GLU A 1002 1.86 0.03 39.03
C GLU A 1002 1.70 -0.40 40.48
N VAL A 1003 2.77 -0.99 41.03
CA VAL A 1003 2.85 -1.31 42.45
C VAL A 1003 3.09 -0.02 43.23
N LEU A 1004 2.19 0.29 44.17
CA LEU A 1004 2.29 1.42 45.07
C LEU A 1004 3.48 1.25 46.03
N THR A 1005 4.11 2.36 46.40
CA THR A 1005 5.22 2.39 47.35
C THR A 1005 4.73 2.10 48.77
N GLY A 1006 5.48 1.28 49.51
CA GLY A 1006 5.15 0.88 50.88
C GLY A 1006 4.85 -0.60 50.95
N GLU A 1007 5.90 -1.40 51.09
CA GLU A 1007 5.80 -2.84 51.31
C GLU A 1007 5.53 -3.11 52.79
N GLN A 1008 4.58 -4.00 53.07
CA GLN A 1008 4.27 -4.42 54.44
C GLN A 1008 4.36 -5.94 54.52
N GLU A 1009 4.57 -6.47 55.73
CA GLU A 1009 4.41 -7.89 56.01
C GLU A 1009 3.23 -8.10 56.94
N VAL A 1010 2.46 -9.16 56.70
CA VAL A 1010 1.39 -9.60 57.60
C VAL A 1010 1.60 -11.07 57.95
N LYS A 1011 1.48 -11.39 59.24
CA LYS A 1011 1.45 -12.79 59.70
C LYS A 1011 0.06 -13.35 59.46
N GLY A 1012 0.00 -14.54 58.90
CA GLY A 1012 -1.27 -15.20 58.61
C GLY A 1012 -1.98 -15.66 59.88
N ASP A 1013 -3.26 -15.35 59.94
CA ASP A 1013 -4.23 -15.87 60.90
C ASP A 1013 -5.61 -16.02 60.22
N ASN A 1014 -6.56 -16.63 60.91
CA ASN A 1014 -7.96 -16.66 60.49
C ASN A 1014 -8.55 -15.23 60.54
N ASP A 1015 -9.30 -14.83 59.51
CA ASP A 1015 -9.90 -13.49 59.40
C ASP A 1015 -8.90 -12.31 59.54
N THR A 1016 -7.77 -12.39 58.84
CA THR A 1016 -6.76 -11.32 58.81
C THR A 1016 -7.32 -10.08 58.10
N GLU A 1017 -7.40 -8.95 58.79
CA GLU A 1017 -7.81 -7.64 58.24
C GLU A 1017 -6.62 -6.92 57.58
N ILE A 1018 -6.81 -6.48 56.32
CA ILE A 1018 -5.84 -5.67 55.59
C ILE A 1018 -6.54 -4.42 55.06
N LYS A 1019 -6.05 -3.24 55.47
CA LYS A 1019 -6.66 -1.95 55.13
C LYS A 1019 -6.21 -1.45 53.76
N SER A 1020 -7.18 -0.99 52.96
CA SER A 1020 -6.90 -0.35 51.69
C SER A 1020 -6.08 0.95 51.90
N PRO A 1021 -5.07 1.23 51.06
CA PRO A 1021 -4.25 2.43 51.17
C PRO A 1021 -4.97 3.69 50.67
N LYS A 1022 -6.10 3.55 49.98
CA LYS A 1022 -6.88 4.66 49.43
C LYS A 1022 -8.39 4.40 49.44
N SER A 1023 -9.16 5.48 49.46
CA SER A 1023 -10.62 5.49 49.32
C SER A 1023 -10.99 5.35 47.83
N GLY A 1024 -11.07 4.12 47.34
CA GLY A 1024 -11.41 3.81 45.95
C GLY A 1024 -10.84 2.47 45.49
N ALA A 1025 -10.80 2.27 44.18
CA ALA A 1025 -10.35 1.02 43.58
C ALA A 1025 -8.85 0.74 43.87
N ALA A 1026 -8.55 -0.39 44.49
CA ALA A 1026 -7.19 -0.83 44.78
C ALA A 1026 -7.09 -2.36 44.66
N ILE A 1027 -5.90 -2.85 44.30
CA ILE A 1027 -5.64 -4.28 44.17
C ILE A 1027 -4.60 -4.70 45.20
N LEU A 1028 -4.98 -5.54 46.14
CA LEU A 1028 -4.07 -6.19 47.07
C LEU A 1028 -3.36 -7.35 46.35
N TRP A 1029 -2.04 -7.39 46.44
CA TRP A 1029 -1.19 -8.48 45.98
C TRP A 1029 -0.42 -9.05 47.17
N LEU A 1030 -0.83 -10.23 47.61
CA LEU A 1030 -0.21 -10.98 48.69
C LEU A 1030 0.63 -12.12 48.12
N THR A 1031 1.90 -12.18 48.51
CA THR A 1031 2.80 -13.30 48.19
C THR A 1031 3.32 -13.92 49.48
N ARG A 1032 3.23 -15.24 49.59
CA ARG A 1032 3.77 -15.97 50.73
C ARG A 1032 5.30 -15.99 50.63
N ASN A 1033 5.98 -15.57 51.70
CA ASN A 1033 7.44 -15.60 51.80
C ASN A 1033 7.99 -17.02 51.84
#